data_AF-A0A822XN56-F1
#
_entry.id   AF-A0A822XN56-F1
#
_cell.length_a   1.000
_cell.length_b   1.000
_cell.length_c   1.000
_cell.angle_alpha   90.00
_cell.angle_beta   90.00
_cell.angle_gamma   90.00
#
_symmetry.space_group_name_H-M   'P 1'
#
loop_
_entity.id
_entity.type
_entity.pdbx_description
1 polymer ?
#
loop_
_entity_poly.entity_id
_entity_poly.type
_entity_poly.pdbx_seq_one_letter_code
_entity_poly.pdbx_strand_id
1 'polypeptide(L)'
;MSMPRSRQSHNNDNFSRTTFILHGNFCSILAAVVVVPVLVLAFHVGPTVAANHEALALLSWIHSSPSAPSFSSVFQNWNPEDPNPCNWTYITCSPQGFVTQIIIQSVELALPVPSNLSSFVHLEKLVISDANLTGTIPAEIGDCAKLSVLDLSFNGLVGSIPASIGKLQDLQDLVLNSNQLTGRIPSELGNCVSLKNLLLFDNRLGGNLPPELGKLSSLEVLRAGGNKDIVGEIPPTLGACSSLTVLGLADTKVSGPIPASLGRLRKLQTISIYTAMLSGEIPAEIGNCPELVNLYLYENALSGSLPPELGKLQKLEKMLLWQNSFVGAIPDEIGNCSSLMMIDLSLNSFSGIIPWSLGRLSELQGLMLSDNNISGSIPSVLSNCTNLIQMQLDTNQISGSIPPELGMLSKLTVFLAWENQLEGSIPPTLASCSSLQSIDLSHNSLSGSIPSGLFQLGNLTKLLLISNDISGPIPAEVGNCSSLIRLRLGDNRIGGAIPREIGGLKSLNFLDLSENRLTGLVPDEIGNCTELQMVNLSNNMLGGALPNSVSSLTELQVLDVSVNKFMGPIPSSFGRLASLNKLILSQNSYSGSIPPSLGLCLNLQLLDLSSNALSGGIPVELCRIEALDIALNLSRNELTGPIPAQISALSKLSILDLSHNKLGGELTPLSGLENLVSLNISYNNFTGLLPDNKLFRQLSATELAGNQGLCAFGRDSCFLSNVAGMQMENNSDLGRSRKLKLAIALLIAMTVAMVILGTLAVIRARRVIRDDDDSEMGVDSWPWQFTPFQKLNFSVEQVLKCLVDSNVIGKGCSGVVYRAELDNGEVIAVKKLWPTTMAAANDGDNDRYGIGGVRDSFSAEVKTLGSIRHKNIVRFLGCCWNRNTRLLMYDYMPNGSLGSLLHERSGSCLEWDLRYQIILGAAQGLAYLHHDCVPPIVHRDIKANNILIGLEFEPYIADFGLAKLVDDGDFARSSNTVAGSYGYIAPGWYPFHSCLSSVVFEFLQS
;
A
#
# COMPACT_ATOMS: atom_id res chain seq x y z
N MET A 1 9.77 10.82 73.26
CA MET A 1 10.91 9.87 73.33
C MET A 1 11.28 9.48 71.90
N SER A 2 12.54 9.39 71.48
CA SER A 2 13.77 10.01 72.00
C SER A 2 14.94 9.81 71.01
N MET A 3 15.46 10.91 70.48
CA MET A 3 16.85 11.06 69.99
C MET A 3 17.83 11.06 71.21
N PRO A 4 19.17 11.21 71.05
CA PRO A 4 20.04 11.25 69.84
C PRO A 4 21.34 10.40 69.99
N ARG A 5 22.36 10.67 69.13
CA ARG A 5 23.85 10.66 69.34
C ARG A 5 24.67 9.60 68.58
N SER A 6 25.91 9.88 68.11
CA SER A 6 26.62 11.17 67.90
C SER A 6 28.03 11.07 67.28
N ARG A 7 28.46 12.14 66.56
CA ARG A 7 29.84 12.74 66.55
C ARG A 7 30.97 11.94 65.86
N GLN A 8 32.14 12.50 65.48
CA GLN A 8 32.80 13.84 65.50
C GLN A 8 33.92 13.80 64.40
N SER A 9 34.66 14.82 63.88
CA SER A 9 34.72 16.31 63.76
C SER A 9 35.90 16.61 62.76
N HIS A 10 36.53 17.76 62.47
CA HIS A 10 36.76 19.18 62.91
C HIS A 10 37.17 19.97 61.61
N ASN A 11 37.46 21.29 61.47
CA ASN A 11 37.53 22.49 62.32
C ASN A 11 37.45 23.80 61.46
N ASN A 12 37.00 24.92 62.07
CA ASN A 12 37.60 26.28 62.23
C ASN A 12 38.45 26.96 61.11
N ASP A 13 38.50 28.30 60.94
CA ASP A 13 37.85 29.52 61.52
C ASP A 13 38.08 30.72 60.53
N ASN A 14 37.43 31.92 60.56
CA ASN A 14 37.44 32.97 61.60
C ASN A 14 36.47 34.16 61.28
N PHE A 15 35.89 34.79 62.34
CA PHE A 15 35.56 36.21 62.64
C PHE A 15 35.18 37.27 61.55
N SER A 16 34.45 38.38 61.83
CA SER A 16 33.37 38.73 62.80
C SER A 16 32.88 40.20 62.59
N ARG A 17 31.61 40.52 62.92
CA ARG A 17 31.01 41.77 63.51
C ARG A 17 31.54 43.19 63.09
N THR A 18 30.74 44.27 63.05
CA THR A 18 29.90 44.83 64.15
C THR A 18 28.90 45.89 63.64
N THR A 19 27.84 46.19 64.41
CA THR A 19 26.78 47.22 64.16
C THR A 19 27.06 48.53 64.94
N PHE A 20 26.34 49.65 64.68
CA PHE A 20 25.52 50.41 65.66
C PHE A 20 24.97 51.79 65.15
N ILE A 21 23.66 52.04 65.33
CA ILE A 21 22.90 53.27 65.75
C ILE A 21 23.17 54.68 65.12
N LEU A 22 22.28 55.71 65.13
CA LEU A 22 20.81 55.99 65.01
C LEU A 22 20.53 57.46 65.48
N HIS A 23 19.36 58.04 65.14
CA HIS A 23 18.84 59.43 65.42
C HIS A 23 19.37 60.55 64.48
N GLY A 24 18.66 61.63 64.11
CA GLY A 24 17.27 62.13 64.33
C GLY A 24 17.20 63.68 64.20
N ASN A 25 16.07 64.41 64.08
CA ASN A 25 14.65 64.13 63.80
C ASN A 25 13.86 65.49 63.55
N PHE A 26 12.58 65.45 63.12
CA PHE A 26 11.56 66.54 63.06
C PHE A 26 11.63 67.73 62.04
N CYS A 27 10.49 67.96 61.35
CA CYS A 27 9.68 69.21 61.09
C CYS A 27 10.30 70.64 60.98
N SER A 28 9.69 71.67 60.35
CA SER A 28 8.57 71.83 59.38
C SER A 28 8.34 73.34 58.98
N ILE A 29 7.79 73.60 57.77
CA ILE A 29 6.79 74.67 57.42
C ILE A 29 7.20 76.18 57.20
N LEU A 30 6.69 76.75 56.07
CA LEU A 30 6.34 78.16 55.67
C LEU A 30 7.36 79.30 55.32
N ALA A 31 7.16 79.86 54.09
CA ALA A 31 7.12 81.29 53.64
C ALA A 31 8.34 82.26 53.75
N ALA A 32 8.49 83.34 52.94
CA ALA A 32 8.03 83.72 51.57
C ALA A 32 8.63 85.10 51.08
N VAL A 33 8.40 85.46 49.79
CA VAL A 33 8.16 86.83 49.20
C VAL A 33 9.32 87.73 48.63
N VAL A 34 9.00 88.45 47.53
CA VAL A 34 9.72 89.47 46.66
C VAL A 34 11.04 89.06 45.93
N VAL A 35 11.44 89.61 44.75
CA VAL A 35 11.01 90.74 43.87
C VAL A 35 10.91 90.31 42.38
N VAL A 36 10.05 90.94 41.55
CA VAL A 36 9.85 90.69 40.09
C VAL A 36 9.68 92.03 39.33
N PRO A 37 10.45 92.31 38.24
CA PRO A 37 10.03 92.12 36.83
C PRO A 37 11.13 91.35 36.02
N VAL A 38 11.30 91.32 34.68
CA VAL A 38 10.90 92.08 33.45
C VAL A 38 10.80 91.03 32.29
N LEU A 39 9.68 90.86 31.55
CA LEU A 39 9.36 91.39 30.19
C LEU A 39 10.52 91.28 29.17
N VAL A 40 10.41 90.78 27.92
CA VAL A 40 9.32 90.45 26.96
C VAL A 40 9.81 89.17 26.19
N LEU A 41 9.08 88.27 25.51
CA LEU A 41 7.83 88.29 24.69
C LEU A 41 7.03 86.97 24.88
N ALA A 42 6.41 86.42 23.83
CA ALA A 42 5.63 85.17 23.84
C ALA A 42 5.68 84.42 22.49
N PHE A 43 5.53 83.10 22.54
CA PHE A 43 4.88 82.28 21.49
C PHE A 43 4.14 81.11 22.17
N HIS A 44 3.08 80.61 21.54
CA HIS A 44 2.30 79.49 22.09
C HIS A 44 3.02 78.15 21.85
N VAL A 45 3.24 77.39 22.93
CA VAL A 45 3.53 75.96 22.83
C VAL A 45 2.19 75.23 22.77
N GLY A 46 1.92 74.56 21.65
CA GLY A 46 0.74 73.69 21.51
C GLY A 46 0.86 72.44 22.39
N PRO A 47 -0.23 71.67 22.57
CA PRO A 47 -0.19 70.44 23.37
C PRO A 47 0.82 69.46 22.76
N THR A 48 1.76 69.00 23.57
CA THR A 48 2.66 67.90 23.20
C THR A 48 1.82 66.62 23.06
N VAL A 49 1.76 66.08 21.84
CA VAL A 49 1.07 64.82 21.56
C VAL A 49 1.74 63.71 22.36
N ALA A 50 0.99 63.04 23.22
CA ALA A 50 1.47 61.85 23.92
C ALA A 50 1.63 60.71 22.91
N ALA A 51 2.79 60.06 22.89
CA ALA A 51 3.08 59.00 21.93
C ALA A 51 2.08 57.85 22.05
N ASN A 52 1.47 57.45 20.94
CA ASN A 52 0.53 56.34 20.93
C ASN A 52 1.29 55.01 21.12
N HIS A 53 1.01 54.32 22.23
CA HIS A 53 1.73 53.11 22.61
C HIS A 53 1.38 51.91 21.71
N GLU A 54 0.17 51.86 21.14
CA GLU A 54 -0.26 50.85 20.17
C GLU A 54 0.50 51.01 18.84
N ALA A 55 0.65 52.25 18.35
CA ALA A 55 1.45 52.58 17.16
C ALA A 55 2.94 52.19 17.34
N LEU A 56 3.53 52.52 18.49
CA LEU A 56 4.92 52.15 18.81
C LEU A 56 5.10 50.63 18.91
N ALA A 57 4.14 49.91 19.50
CA ALA A 57 4.18 48.45 19.56
C ALA A 57 4.17 47.81 18.17
N LEU A 58 3.26 48.24 17.29
CA LEU A 58 3.18 47.78 15.90
C LEU A 58 4.48 48.03 15.11
N LEU A 59 5.03 49.25 15.19
CA LEU A 59 6.28 49.62 14.51
C LEU A 59 7.51 48.90 15.08
N SER A 60 7.54 48.63 16.39
CA SER A 60 8.62 47.83 17.01
C SER A 60 8.59 46.37 16.58
N TRP A 61 7.41 45.82 16.31
CA TRP A 61 7.23 44.46 15.83
C TRP A 61 7.64 44.31 14.36
N ILE A 62 7.17 45.18 13.46
CA ILE A 62 7.49 45.06 12.02
C ILE A 62 8.98 45.29 11.73
N HIS A 63 9.70 46.03 12.57
CA HIS A 63 11.15 46.24 12.48
C HIS A 63 11.99 45.28 13.37
N SER A 64 11.39 44.22 13.92
CA SER A 64 12.07 43.33 14.88
C SER A 64 13.10 42.37 14.26
N SER A 65 13.14 42.22 12.93
CA SER A 65 14.07 41.34 12.22
C SER A 65 14.87 42.08 11.14
N PRO A 66 16.21 41.95 11.09
CA PRO A 66 17.06 42.64 10.12
C PRO A 66 17.17 41.96 8.74
N SER A 67 16.56 40.77 8.56
CA SER A 67 16.69 39.95 7.35
C SER A 67 15.47 39.99 6.42
N ALA A 68 14.54 40.93 6.63
CA ALA A 68 13.31 41.02 5.86
C ALA A 68 13.54 41.53 4.41
N PRO A 69 12.84 40.99 3.40
CA PRO A 69 12.65 41.67 2.12
C PRO A 69 11.85 42.97 2.34
N SER A 70 11.80 43.84 1.34
CA SER A 70 11.30 45.21 1.49
C SER A 70 9.80 45.30 1.83
N PHE A 71 9.47 45.32 3.13
CA PHE A 71 8.12 45.58 3.69
C PHE A 71 7.48 46.90 3.22
N SER A 72 8.26 47.81 2.63
CA SER A 72 7.88 49.19 2.29
C SER A 72 6.76 49.33 1.24
N SER A 73 6.40 48.27 0.53
CA SER A 73 5.22 48.26 -0.37
C SER A 73 3.92 47.83 0.33
N VAL A 74 4.00 47.04 1.40
CA VAL A 74 2.86 46.43 2.08
C VAL A 74 2.38 47.30 3.25
N PHE A 75 3.33 47.81 4.03
CA PHE A 75 3.08 48.66 5.20
C PHE A 75 3.37 50.14 4.89
N GLN A 76 3.18 50.55 3.63
CA GLN A 76 3.63 51.85 3.12
C GLN A 76 3.03 53.08 3.85
N ASN A 77 1.85 52.96 4.46
CA ASN A 77 1.20 54.02 5.22
C ASN A 77 1.37 53.92 6.74
N TRP A 78 2.23 53.02 7.25
CA TRP A 78 2.55 52.93 8.68
C TRP A 78 3.53 54.03 9.08
N ASN A 79 3.02 55.25 9.31
CA ASN A 79 3.81 56.45 9.55
C ASN A 79 4.00 56.72 11.06
N PRO A 80 5.24 56.77 11.60
CA PRO A 80 5.48 57.04 13.03
C PRO A 80 5.04 58.44 13.50
N GLU A 81 4.87 59.40 12.59
CA GLU A 81 4.39 60.75 12.93
C GLU A 81 2.85 60.84 13.04
N ASP A 82 2.11 59.76 12.78
CA ASP A 82 0.65 59.74 12.92
C ASP A 82 0.23 59.70 14.41
N PRO A 83 -0.83 60.42 14.82
CA PRO A 83 -1.28 60.46 16.21
C PRO A 83 -1.91 59.15 16.70
N ASN A 84 -2.27 58.24 15.79
CA ASN A 84 -2.77 56.89 16.06
C ASN A 84 -2.65 56.03 14.80
N PRO A 85 -2.64 54.68 14.92
CA PRO A 85 -2.48 53.79 13.77
C PRO A 85 -3.81 53.53 13.02
N CYS A 86 -4.88 54.29 13.30
CA CYS A 86 -6.24 53.94 12.85
C CYS A 86 -6.51 54.18 11.36
N ASN A 87 -5.56 54.80 10.64
CA ASN A 87 -5.57 54.96 9.18
C ASN A 87 -4.58 54.00 8.47
N TRP A 88 -3.85 53.16 9.21
CA TRP A 88 -2.83 52.26 8.67
C TRP A 88 -3.47 51.04 8.00
N THR A 89 -2.80 50.45 7.00
CA THR A 89 -3.25 49.17 6.42
C THR A 89 -3.31 48.09 7.51
N TYR A 90 -4.31 47.20 7.40
CA TYR A 90 -4.52 46.05 8.29
C TYR A 90 -4.95 46.38 9.74
N ILE A 91 -5.11 47.65 10.10
CA ILE A 91 -5.54 48.11 11.43
C ILE A 91 -6.99 48.61 11.39
N THR A 92 -7.75 48.37 12.46
CA THR A 92 -9.06 49.01 12.72
C THR A 92 -9.14 49.45 14.16
N CYS A 93 -9.82 50.58 14.41
CA CYS A 93 -9.98 51.19 15.73
C CYS A 93 -11.44 51.38 16.15
N SER A 94 -11.61 51.51 17.46
CA SER A 94 -12.80 52.07 18.11
C SER A 94 -13.04 53.55 17.72
N PRO A 95 -14.26 54.09 17.90
CA PRO A 95 -14.55 55.52 17.75
C PRO A 95 -13.73 56.45 18.67
N GLN A 96 -13.06 55.90 19.68
CA GLN A 96 -12.18 56.61 20.61
C GLN A 96 -10.71 56.60 20.18
N GLY A 97 -10.36 55.91 19.09
CA GLY A 97 -9.00 55.88 18.53
C GLY A 97 -8.06 54.81 19.11
N PHE A 98 -8.59 53.84 19.85
CA PHE A 98 -7.85 52.63 20.29
C PHE A 98 -7.99 51.50 19.27
N VAL A 99 -6.91 50.74 19.04
CA VAL A 99 -6.91 49.57 18.15
C VAL A 99 -7.85 48.48 18.67
N THR A 100 -8.78 48.04 17.82
CA THR A 100 -9.72 46.95 18.10
C THR A 100 -9.49 45.73 17.22
N GLN A 101 -8.94 45.87 16.00
CA GLN A 101 -8.67 44.74 15.12
C GLN A 101 -7.34 44.89 14.39
N ILE A 102 -6.59 43.80 14.31
CA ILE A 102 -5.37 43.62 13.49
C ILE A 102 -5.64 42.42 12.58
N ILE A 103 -5.68 42.62 11.26
CA ILE A 103 -6.06 41.59 10.29
C ILE A 103 -5.09 41.62 9.10
N ILE A 104 -4.12 40.70 9.10
CA ILE A 104 -3.11 40.50 8.05
C ILE A 104 -3.27 39.06 7.52
N GLN A 105 -3.45 38.88 6.21
CA GLN A 105 -3.66 37.55 5.62
C GLN A 105 -2.95 37.42 4.27
N SER A 106 -2.32 36.28 4.00
CA SER A 106 -1.58 36.01 2.75
C SER A 106 -0.50 37.06 2.45
N VAL A 107 0.28 37.40 3.48
CA VAL A 107 1.38 38.39 3.44
C VAL A 107 2.60 37.78 4.12
N GLU A 108 3.64 37.46 3.36
CA GLU A 108 4.87 36.87 3.93
C GLU A 108 5.61 37.88 4.81
N LEU A 109 5.59 37.65 6.14
CA LEU A 109 6.26 38.47 7.14
C LEU A 109 7.62 37.91 7.55
N ALA A 110 7.74 36.59 7.72
CA ALA A 110 8.91 35.94 8.31
C ALA A 110 9.28 36.48 9.72
N LEU A 111 8.29 36.97 10.47
CA LEU A 111 8.44 37.57 11.81
C LEU A 111 7.91 36.66 12.93
N PRO A 112 8.34 36.86 14.19
CA PRO A 112 7.65 36.27 15.33
C PRO A 112 6.25 36.89 15.53
N VAL A 113 5.40 36.24 16.31
CA VAL A 113 4.14 36.84 16.82
C VAL A 113 4.45 38.13 17.62
N PRO A 114 3.62 39.20 17.56
CA PRO A 114 3.85 40.41 18.35
C PRO A 114 4.02 40.12 19.85
N SER A 115 5.09 40.65 20.47
CA SER A 115 5.42 40.36 21.88
C SER A 115 4.83 41.35 22.89
N ASN A 116 4.73 42.64 22.53
CA ASN A 116 4.21 43.69 23.41
C ASN A 116 2.66 43.79 23.39
N LEU A 117 1.99 42.64 23.47
CA LEU A 117 0.52 42.53 23.31
C LEU A 117 -0.28 43.27 24.40
N SER A 118 0.31 43.45 25.58
CA SER A 118 -0.24 44.23 26.69
C SER A 118 -0.52 45.71 26.35
N SER A 119 0.00 46.21 25.22
CA SER A 119 -0.33 47.56 24.74
C SER A 119 -1.74 47.66 24.15
N PHE A 120 -2.29 46.57 23.59
CA PHE A 120 -3.57 46.56 22.86
C PHE A 120 -4.72 46.09 23.77
N VAL A 121 -5.00 46.85 24.84
CA VAL A 121 -6.00 46.50 25.87
C VAL A 121 -7.43 46.40 25.30
N HIS A 122 -7.69 47.05 24.16
CA HIS A 122 -8.99 47.07 23.48
C HIS A 122 -9.09 46.10 22.28
N LEU A 123 -8.09 45.23 22.08
CA LEU A 123 -8.04 44.33 20.93
C LEU A 123 -9.16 43.26 20.99
N GLU A 124 -10.10 43.35 20.06
CA GLU A 124 -11.23 42.43 19.87
C GLU A 124 -10.87 41.30 18.89
N LYS A 125 -9.99 41.54 17.92
CA LYS A 125 -9.57 40.54 16.92
C LYS A 125 -8.08 40.64 16.58
N LEU A 126 -7.41 39.49 16.57
CA LEU A 126 -6.06 39.31 16.05
C LEU A 126 -6.09 38.18 15.01
N VAL A 127 -5.89 38.54 13.74
CA VAL A 127 -5.82 37.60 12.62
C VAL A 127 -4.50 37.85 11.89
N ILE A 128 -3.58 36.90 11.96
CA ILE A 128 -2.31 36.90 11.22
C ILE A 128 -2.09 35.51 10.62
N SER A 129 -2.81 35.19 9.55
CA SER A 129 -2.89 33.86 8.93
C SER A 129 -2.17 33.82 7.57
N ASP A 130 -1.58 32.70 7.19
CA ASP A 130 -0.86 32.56 5.90
C ASP A 130 0.22 33.66 5.75
N ALA A 131 1.03 33.83 6.79
CA ALA A 131 1.91 34.98 6.94
C ALA A 131 3.39 34.63 7.19
N ASN A 132 3.74 33.34 7.12
CA ASN A 132 5.07 32.82 7.44
C ASN A 132 5.56 33.30 8.84
N LEU A 133 4.66 33.39 9.84
CA LEU A 133 5.05 33.70 11.21
C LEU A 133 5.89 32.57 11.81
N THR A 134 6.85 32.91 12.65
CA THR A 134 7.79 31.96 13.27
C THR A 134 7.81 32.08 14.80
N GLY A 135 8.58 31.22 15.47
CA GLY A 135 8.73 31.26 16.93
C GLY A 135 7.47 30.81 17.68
N THR A 136 7.34 31.24 18.93
CA THR A 136 6.28 30.77 19.85
C THR A 136 5.15 31.77 20.01
N ILE A 137 3.92 31.28 20.25
CA ILE A 137 2.81 32.12 20.73
C ILE A 137 3.19 32.70 22.11
N PRO A 138 3.21 34.04 22.31
CA PRO A 138 3.58 34.66 23.59
C PRO A 138 2.52 34.41 24.67
N ALA A 139 2.92 34.39 25.94
CA ALA A 139 1.98 34.21 27.04
C ALA A 139 1.09 35.45 27.28
N GLU A 140 1.60 36.60 26.88
CA GLU A 140 1.02 37.94 26.94
C GLU A 140 -0.29 38.07 26.14
N ILE A 141 -0.56 37.14 25.20
CA ILE A 141 -1.84 37.06 24.47
C ILE A 141 -3.04 36.92 25.42
N GLY A 142 -2.83 36.29 26.58
CA GLY A 142 -3.85 36.14 27.61
C GLY A 142 -4.23 37.44 28.35
N ASP A 143 -3.47 38.53 28.16
CA ASP A 143 -3.76 39.82 28.77
C ASP A 143 -4.59 40.75 27.86
N CYS A 144 -4.79 40.37 26.59
CA CYS A 144 -5.74 41.01 25.67
C CYS A 144 -7.20 40.64 26.03
N ALA A 145 -7.68 41.06 27.21
CA ALA A 145 -8.94 40.60 27.81
C ALA A 145 -10.25 40.90 27.03
N LYS A 146 -10.18 41.62 25.90
CA LYS A 146 -11.28 41.86 24.94
C LYS A 146 -11.28 40.90 23.74
N LEU A 147 -10.25 40.05 23.59
CA LEU A 147 -10.00 39.28 22.38
C LEU A 147 -11.10 38.23 22.15
N SER A 148 -11.87 38.42 21.09
CA SER A 148 -12.98 37.58 20.64
C SER A 148 -12.60 36.61 19.51
N VAL A 149 -11.59 36.97 18.71
CA VAL A 149 -11.05 36.15 17.62
C VAL A 149 -9.53 36.15 17.70
N LEU A 150 -8.93 34.96 17.73
CA LEU A 150 -7.49 34.74 17.58
C LEU A 150 -7.26 33.71 16.46
N ASP A 151 -6.76 34.19 15.32
CA ASP A 151 -6.36 33.36 14.18
C ASP A 151 -4.88 33.58 13.86
N LEU A 152 -4.10 32.50 13.95
CA LEU A 152 -2.68 32.42 13.59
C LEU A 152 -2.41 31.21 12.69
N SER A 153 -3.42 30.74 11.95
CA SER A 153 -3.33 29.54 11.11
C SER A 153 -2.41 29.69 9.89
N PHE A 154 -1.95 28.56 9.34
CA PHE A 154 -1.06 28.53 8.17
C PHE A 154 0.24 29.33 8.39
N ASN A 155 0.99 28.96 9.43
CA ASN A 155 2.25 29.61 9.79
C ASN A 155 3.31 28.57 10.24
N GLY A 156 4.53 29.04 10.52
CA GLY A 156 5.63 28.26 11.08
C GLY A 156 5.74 28.35 12.61
N LEU A 157 4.62 28.50 13.34
CA LEU A 157 4.66 28.65 14.80
C LEU A 157 5.01 27.32 15.48
N VAL A 158 5.87 27.40 16.49
CA VAL A 158 6.44 26.26 17.25
C VAL A 158 6.16 26.40 18.75
N GLY A 159 6.39 25.32 19.50
CA GLY A 159 6.22 25.30 20.95
C GLY A 159 4.76 25.15 21.39
N SER A 160 4.50 25.29 22.69
CA SER A 160 3.19 24.97 23.28
C SER A 160 2.19 26.11 23.22
N ILE A 161 0.91 25.76 22.99
CA ILE A 161 -0.24 26.65 23.21
C ILE A 161 -0.20 27.20 24.65
N PRO A 162 -0.12 28.53 24.86
CA PRO A 162 -0.02 29.09 26.20
C PRO A 162 -1.30 28.89 27.03
N ALA A 163 -1.14 28.36 28.25
CA ALA A 163 -2.25 28.21 29.20
C ALA A 163 -2.91 29.55 29.59
N SER A 164 -2.21 30.68 29.40
CA SER A 164 -2.73 32.03 29.60
C SER A 164 -3.89 32.40 28.66
N ILE A 165 -4.06 31.71 27.53
CA ILE A 165 -5.25 31.87 26.66
C ILE A 165 -6.54 31.57 27.45
N GLY A 166 -6.48 30.69 28.46
CA GLY A 166 -7.59 30.43 29.40
C GLY A 166 -8.04 31.61 30.28
N LYS A 167 -7.37 32.78 30.19
CA LYS A 167 -7.87 34.05 30.74
C LYS A 167 -8.98 34.68 29.87
N LEU A 168 -9.00 34.37 28.57
CA LEU A 168 -9.81 35.07 27.57
C LEU A 168 -11.25 34.55 27.55
N GLN A 169 -12.11 35.14 28.39
CA GLN A 169 -13.51 34.72 28.54
C GLN A 169 -14.42 35.19 27.40
N ASP A 170 -14.06 36.28 26.71
CA ASP A 170 -14.78 36.83 25.54
C ASP A 170 -14.42 36.10 24.22
N LEU A 171 -13.42 35.20 24.25
CA LEU A 171 -12.90 34.48 23.08
C LEU A 171 -13.95 33.52 22.52
N GLN A 172 -14.30 33.70 21.24
CA GLN A 172 -15.24 32.88 20.49
C GLN A 172 -14.53 31.98 19.48
N ASP A 173 -13.50 32.48 18.81
CA ASP A 173 -12.77 31.76 17.77
C ASP A 173 -11.29 31.65 18.13
N LEU A 174 -10.78 30.41 18.24
CA LEU A 174 -9.36 30.10 18.42
C LEU A 174 -8.89 29.19 17.29
N VAL A 175 -8.12 29.77 16.37
CA VAL A 175 -7.75 29.18 15.08
C VAL A 175 -6.22 29.14 14.97
N LEU A 176 -5.65 27.97 15.25
CA LEU A 176 -4.20 27.71 15.32
C LEU A 176 -3.77 26.57 14.40
N ASN A 177 -4.64 26.13 13.48
CA ASN A 177 -4.37 24.98 12.62
C ASN A 177 -3.21 25.22 11.64
N SER A 178 -2.69 24.12 11.08
CA SER A 178 -1.68 24.15 10.01
C SER A 178 -0.42 24.92 10.44
N ASN A 179 0.18 24.44 11.52
CA ASN A 179 1.34 25.02 12.22
C ASN A 179 2.26 23.89 12.75
N GLN A 180 3.29 24.23 13.54
CA GLN A 180 4.22 23.28 14.15
C GLN A 180 4.14 23.28 15.70
N LEU A 181 2.97 23.61 16.26
CA LEU A 181 2.77 23.68 17.71
C LEU A 181 2.88 22.30 18.36
N THR A 182 3.46 22.24 19.55
CA THR A 182 3.83 21.00 20.26
C THR A 182 3.27 20.93 21.68
N GLY A 183 3.37 19.76 22.30
CA GLY A 183 2.91 19.54 23.68
C GLY A 183 1.39 19.45 23.79
N ARG A 184 0.87 19.61 25.01
CA ARG A 184 -0.54 19.35 25.32
C ARG A 184 -1.47 20.52 25.04
N ILE A 185 -2.69 20.20 24.65
CA ILE A 185 -3.82 21.14 24.69
C ILE A 185 -4.05 21.57 26.17
N PRO A 186 -4.04 22.87 26.52
CA PRO A 186 -4.21 23.28 27.90
C PRO A 186 -5.62 23.03 28.44
N SER A 187 -5.71 22.45 29.64
CA SER A 187 -6.94 22.31 30.45
C SER A 187 -7.64 23.66 30.68
N GLU A 188 -6.86 24.73 30.72
CA GLU A 188 -7.24 26.11 30.96
C GLU A 188 -8.11 26.68 29.83
N LEU A 189 -8.09 26.10 28.62
CA LEU A 189 -9.04 26.45 27.54
C LEU A 189 -10.49 26.17 27.92
N GLY A 190 -10.75 25.25 28.86
CA GLY A 190 -12.08 25.02 29.44
C GLY A 190 -12.63 26.18 30.28
N ASN A 191 -11.90 27.28 30.42
CA ASN A 191 -12.36 28.53 31.04
C ASN A 191 -12.81 29.60 30.01
N CYS A 192 -12.54 29.40 28.71
CA CYS A 192 -12.97 30.29 27.62
C CYS A 192 -14.46 30.07 27.31
N VAL A 193 -15.36 30.43 28.24
CA VAL A 193 -16.79 30.05 28.20
C VAL A 193 -17.57 30.54 26.97
N SER A 194 -17.07 31.54 26.25
CA SER A 194 -17.66 32.03 24.99
C SER A 194 -17.21 31.25 23.74
N LEU A 195 -16.24 30.31 23.88
CA LEU A 195 -15.58 29.66 22.74
C LEU A 195 -16.56 28.79 21.94
N LYS A 196 -16.63 29.06 20.64
CA LYS A 196 -17.44 28.38 19.63
C LYS A 196 -16.58 27.52 18.71
N ASN A 197 -15.47 28.06 18.21
CA ASN A 197 -14.60 27.39 17.24
C ASN A 197 -13.22 27.17 17.84
N LEU A 198 -12.82 25.90 17.96
CA LEU A 198 -11.49 25.47 18.39
C LEU A 198 -10.84 24.63 17.29
N LEU A 199 -10.00 25.28 16.49
CA LEU A 199 -9.32 24.71 15.32
C LEU A 199 -7.83 24.58 15.60
N LEU A 200 -7.41 23.36 15.95
CA LEU A 200 -6.05 22.98 16.34
C LEU A 200 -5.43 21.92 15.40
N PHE A 201 -6.11 21.61 14.29
CA PHE A 201 -5.72 20.52 13.40
C PHE A 201 -4.40 20.81 12.64
N ASP A 202 -3.79 19.78 12.04
CA ASP A 202 -2.51 19.86 11.32
C ASP A 202 -1.39 20.55 12.14
N ASN A 203 -1.02 19.93 13.25
CA ASN A 203 0.03 20.41 14.16
C ASN A 203 0.82 19.20 14.73
N ARG A 204 1.75 19.47 15.65
CA ARG A 204 2.57 18.45 16.36
C ARG A 204 2.13 18.33 17.84
N LEU A 205 0.85 18.58 18.16
CA LEU A 205 0.30 18.49 19.51
C LEU A 205 0.19 17.02 19.96
N GLY A 206 0.19 16.81 21.28
CA GLY A 206 0.02 15.47 21.84
C GLY A 206 -0.38 15.39 23.30
N GLY A 207 -0.48 14.15 23.80
CA GLY A 207 -1.13 13.86 25.07
C GLY A 207 -2.67 13.82 24.93
N ASN A 208 -3.37 13.77 26.06
CA ASN A 208 -4.82 13.57 26.08
C ASN A 208 -5.61 14.85 25.79
N LEU A 209 -6.79 14.68 25.19
CA LEU A 209 -7.82 15.73 25.14
C LEU A 209 -8.25 16.10 26.57
N PRO A 210 -8.19 17.38 26.98
CA PRO A 210 -8.53 17.76 28.36
C PRO A 210 -10.04 17.66 28.61
N PRO A 211 -10.48 16.96 29.68
CA PRO A 211 -11.91 16.81 30.00
C PRO A 211 -12.60 18.14 30.33
N GLU A 212 -11.83 19.18 30.68
CA GLU A 212 -12.31 20.55 30.91
C GLU A 212 -13.00 21.17 29.69
N LEU A 213 -12.71 20.71 28.46
CA LEU A 213 -13.41 21.18 27.26
C LEU A 213 -14.92 20.91 27.34
N GLY A 214 -15.35 19.88 28.08
CA GLY A 214 -16.76 19.60 28.36
C GLY A 214 -17.50 20.69 29.15
N LYS A 215 -16.80 21.71 29.68
CA LYS A 215 -17.42 22.92 30.26
C LYS A 215 -17.95 23.89 29.21
N LEU A 216 -17.48 23.79 27.97
CA LEU A 216 -17.74 24.75 26.90
C LEU A 216 -19.09 24.46 26.23
N SER A 217 -20.18 24.89 26.87
CA SER A 217 -21.56 24.75 26.35
C SER A 217 -21.83 25.58 25.08
N SER A 218 -21.01 26.62 24.86
CA SER A 218 -20.96 27.46 23.66
C SER A 218 -20.24 26.81 22.47
N LEU A 219 -19.49 25.72 22.67
CA LEU A 219 -18.63 25.14 21.64
C LEU A 219 -19.47 24.53 20.51
N GLU A 220 -19.21 24.95 19.29
CA GLU A 220 -19.88 24.53 18.05
C GLU A 220 -18.95 23.61 17.23
N VAL A 221 -17.67 23.96 17.07
CA VAL A 221 -16.69 23.19 16.30
C VAL A 221 -15.45 22.89 17.13
N LEU A 222 -15.11 21.60 17.23
CA LEU A 222 -13.82 21.12 17.73
C LEU A 222 -13.12 20.31 16.63
N ARG A 223 -11.99 20.81 16.12
CA ARG A 223 -11.13 20.09 15.16
C ARG A 223 -9.68 20.08 15.63
N ALA A 224 -9.18 18.91 16.03
CA ALA A 224 -7.80 18.69 16.46
C ALA A 224 -7.12 17.52 15.71
N GLY A 225 -7.67 17.09 14.57
CA GLY A 225 -7.10 16.05 13.72
C GLY A 225 -5.72 16.38 13.13
N GLY A 226 -5.06 15.42 12.49
CA GLY A 226 -3.71 15.57 11.93
C GLY A 226 -2.59 15.67 12.99
N ASN A 227 -2.94 15.66 14.28
CA ASN A 227 -2.00 15.68 15.40
C ASN A 227 -1.66 14.26 15.84
N LYS A 228 -0.64 13.68 15.19
CA LYS A 228 -0.23 12.27 15.34
C LYS A 228 0.10 11.82 16.77
N ASP A 229 0.25 12.71 17.75
CA ASP A 229 0.57 12.37 19.15
C ASP A 229 -0.54 12.70 20.16
N ILE A 230 -1.72 13.16 19.71
CA ILE A 230 -2.91 13.19 20.58
C ILE A 230 -3.34 11.74 20.86
N VAL A 231 -3.45 11.38 22.14
CA VAL A 231 -3.56 9.98 22.60
C VAL A 231 -4.66 9.80 23.67
N GLY A 232 -5.12 8.56 23.82
CA GLY A 232 -6.05 8.17 24.88
C GLY A 232 -7.52 8.44 24.56
N GLU A 233 -8.39 8.26 25.54
CA GLU A 233 -9.85 8.26 25.33
C GLU A 233 -10.44 9.63 25.00
N ILE A 234 -11.48 9.63 24.17
CA ILE A 234 -12.37 10.79 23.97
C ILE A 234 -13.05 11.09 25.32
N PRO A 235 -12.89 12.29 25.93
CA PRO A 235 -13.45 12.56 27.25
C PRO A 235 -14.98 12.49 27.23
N PRO A 236 -15.63 11.65 28.08
CA PRO A 236 -17.09 11.58 28.14
C PRO A 236 -17.78 12.90 28.51
N THR A 237 -17.03 13.86 29.08
CA THR A 237 -17.47 15.22 29.37
C THR A 237 -17.79 16.03 28.11
N LEU A 238 -17.24 15.70 26.94
CA LEU A 238 -17.59 16.38 25.67
C LEU A 238 -19.09 16.22 25.33
N GLY A 239 -19.75 15.18 25.84
CA GLY A 239 -21.21 15.01 25.78
C GLY A 239 -22.03 16.08 26.55
N ALA A 240 -21.39 17.07 27.16
CA ALA A 240 -22.01 18.25 27.75
C ALA A 240 -21.88 19.54 26.90
N CYS A 241 -21.10 19.52 25.81
CA CYS A 241 -20.97 20.64 24.87
C CYS A 241 -22.25 20.80 24.02
N SER A 242 -23.35 21.25 24.61
CA SER A 242 -24.71 21.24 24.02
C SER A 242 -24.88 21.99 22.69
N SER A 243 -23.90 22.77 22.26
CA SER A 243 -23.90 23.46 20.96
C SER A 243 -23.12 22.75 19.86
N LEU A 244 -22.40 21.66 20.16
CA LEU A 244 -21.44 21.06 19.24
C LEU A 244 -22.12 20.51 17.97
N THR A 245 -21.68 21.00 16.81
CA THR A 245 -22.08 20.57 15.47
C THR A 245 -21.00 19.71 14.80
N VAL A 246 -19.71 19.93 15.11
CA VAL A 246 -18.59 19.20 14.49
C VAL A 246 -17.57 18.73 15.53
N LEU A 247 -17.28 17.43 15.52
CA LEU A 247 -16.17 16.80 16.25
C LEU A 247 -15.21 16.13 15.26
N GLY A 248 -14.00 16.70 15.10
CA GLY A 248 -12.96 16.21 14.18
C GLY A 248 -11.66 15.85 14.89
N LEU A 249 -11.37 14.54 14.97
CA LEU A 249 -10.19 13.96 15.64
C LEU A 249 -9.45 12.93 14.77
N ALA A 250 -9.71 12.93 13.45
CA ALA A 250 -9.06 12.07 12.48
C ALA A 250 -7.53 12.26 12.42
N ASP A 251 -6.78 11.24 11.97
CA ASP A 251 -5.31 11.28 11.90
C ASP A 251 -4.64 11.59 13.27
N THR A 252 -5.11 10.91 14.32
CA THR A 252 -4.56 10.99 15.70
C THR A 252 -4.43 9.60 16.31
N LYS A 253 -3.86 9.48 17.51
CA LYS A 253 -3.81 8.24 18.31
C LYS A 253 -4.90 8.21 19.39
N VAL A 254 -6.00 8.95 19.20
CA VAL A 254 -7.18 8.88 20.08
C VAL A 254 -7.73 7.44 20.06
N SER A 255 -8.04 6.90 21.25
CA SER A 255 -8.21 5.46 21.43
C SER A 255 -9.35 5.08 22.38
N GLY A 256 -9.59 3.78 22.54
CA GLY A 256 -10.69 3.27 23.37
C GLY A 256 -12.08 3.49 22.76
N PRO A 257 -13.15 3.37 23.55
CA PRO A 257 -14.53 3.41 23.06
C PRO A 257 -15.02 4.83 22.76
N ILE A 258 -15.91 4.92 21.76
CA ILE A 258 -16.69 6.12 21.51
C ILE A 258 -17.62 6.35 22.71
N PRO A 259 -17.61 7.52 23.39
CA PRO A 259 -18.45 7.70 24.58
C PRO A 259 -19.95 7.79 24.23
N ALA A 260 -20.77 6.94 24.85
CA ALA A 260 -22.23 7.00 24.76
C ALA A 260 -22.83 8.38 25.14
N SER A 261 -22.09 9.19 25.93
CA SER A 261 -22.49 10.56 26.26
C SER A 261 -22.53 11.51 25.04
N LEU A 262 -21.86 11.20 23.94
CA LEU A 262 -21.97 11.95 22.68
C LEU A 262 -23.40 11.92 22.11
N GLY A 263 -24.19 10.87 22.40
CA GLY A 263 -25.62 10.78 22.06
C GLY A 263 -26.52 11.84 22.71
N ARG A 264 -25.98 12.69 23.60
CA ARG A 264 -26.66 13.86 24.16
C ARG A 264 -26.58 15.09 23.26
N LEU A 265 -25.66 15.10 22.28
CA LEU A 265 -25.33 16.26 21.46
C LEU A 265 -26.36 16.45 20.32
N ARG A 266 -27.54 16.97 20.68
CA ARG A 266 -28.68 17.10 19.76
C ARG A 266 -28.44 17.97 18.52
N LYS A 267 -27.38 18.79 18.47
CA LYS A 267 -26.96 19.59 17.30
C LYS A 267 -25.85 18.94 16.46
N LEU A 268 -25.31 17.79 16.85
CA LEU A 268 -24.13 17.21 16.23
C LEU A 268 -24.42 16.76 14.79
N GLN A 269 -23.72 17.38 13.82
CA GLN A 269 -23.87 17.16 12.38
C GLN A 269 -22.74 16.31 11.79
N THR A 270 -21.53 16.38 12.34
CA THR A 270 -20.37 15.62 11.84
C THR A 270 -19.55 15.03 12.97
N ILE A 271 -19.36 13.71 12.93
CA ILE A 271 -18.33 12.97 13.66
C ILE A 271 -17.28 12.54 12.63
N SER A 272 -16.04 13.00 12.79
CA SER A 272 -14.93 12.74 11.87
C SER A 272 -13.70 12.25 12.63
N ILE A 273 -13.65 10.95 12.89
CA ILE A 273 -12.60 10.29 13.69
C ILE A 273 -12.14 9.02 12.97
N TYR A 274 -11.52 9.22 11.81
CA TYR A 274 -10.95 8.17 10.98
C TYR A 274 -9.41 8.10 11.10
N THR A 275 -8.80 6.99 10.68
CA THR A 275 -7.34 6.77 10.73
C THR A 275 -6.80 7.04 12.14
N ALA A 276 -7.36 6.30 13.11
CA ALA A 276 -7.09 6.46 14.54
C ALA A 276 -7.07 5.10 15.26
N MET A 277 -7.17 5.12 16.60
CA MET A 277 -7.02 3.94 17.47
C MET A 277 -8.29 3.63 18.28
N LEU A 278 -9.47 4.07 17.81
CA LEU A 278 -10.75 3.76 18.45
C LEU A 278 -11.01 2.25 18.43
N SER A 279 -11.69 1.75 19.46
CA SER A 279 -11.96 0.32 19.64
C SER A 279 -13.26 0.07 20.41
N GLY A 280 -13.79 -1.15 20.32
CA GLY A 280 -15.11 -1.48 20.87
C GLY A 280 -16.25 -0.99 19.97
N GLU A 281 -17.47 -0.99 20.51
CA GLU A 281 -18.69 -0.83 19.70
C GLU A 281 -19.07 0.64 19.45
N ILE A 282 -19.82 0.89 18.36
CA ILE A 282 -20.53 2.17 18.19
C ILE A 282 -21.70 2.19 19.20
N PRO A 283 -21.81 3.20 20.09
CA PRO A 283 -22.91 3.27 21.04
C PRO A 283 -24.25 3.47 20.33
N ALA A 284 -25.25 2.69 20.73
CA ALA A 284 -26.65 2.88 20.35
C ALA A 284 -27.15 4.32 20.59
N GLU A 285 -26.59 5.02 21.59
CA GLU A 285 -26.91 6.41 21.88
C GLU A 285 -26.56 7.38 20.74
N ILE A 286 -25.66 7.06 19.80
CA ILE A 286 -25.38 7.90 18.62
C ILE A 286 -26.64 8.09 17.76
N GLY A 287 -27.56 7.11 17.74
CA GLY A 287 -28.89 7.25 17.12
C GLY A 287 -29.81 8.30 17.77
N ASN A 288 -29.38 8.97 18.85
CA ASN A 288 -30.08 10.09 19.48
C ASN A 288 -29.56 11.47 19.01
N CYS A 289 -28.67 11.55 18.03
CA CYS A 289 -28.21 12.81 17.43
C CYS A 289 -29.00 13.14 16.14
N PRO A 290 -30.22 13.72 16.20
CA PRO A 290 -31.12 13.84 15.04
C PRO A 290 -30.58 14.74 13.91
N GLU A 291 -29.58 15.57 14.20
CA GLU A 291 -28.93 16.46 13.23
C GLU A 291 -27.73 15.81 12.52
N LEU A 292 -27.37 14.55 12.81
CA LEU A 292 -26.16 13.92 12.27
C LEU A 292 -26.28 13.69 10.76
N VAL A 293 -25.35 14.28 10.00
CA VAL A 293 -25.24 14.22 8.54
C VAL A 293 -24.09 13.30 8.12
N ASN A 294 -22.94 13.42 8.80
CA ASN A 294 -21.72 12.70 8.47
C ASN A 294 -21.23 11.87 9.65
N LEU A 295 -21.05 10.57 9.44
CA LEU A 295 -20.43 9.64 10.37
C LEU A 295 -19.21 9.00 9.69
N TYR A 296 -18.02 9.50 9.99
CA TYR A 296 -16.75 8.98 9.48
C TYR A 296 -15.94 8.36 10.64
N LEU A 297 -15.84 7.03 10.64
CA LEU A 297 -15.13 6.23 11.65
C LEU A 297 -14.23 5.14 11.01
N TYR A 298 -13.96 5.27 9.72
CA TYR A 298 -13.14 4.32 8.96
C TYR A 298 -11.68 4.28 9.43
N GLU A 299 -10.94 3.22 9.10
CA GLU A 299 -9.57 2.98 9.58
C GLU A 299 -9.42 3.09 11.11
N ASN A 300 -10.13 2.24 11.84
CA ASN A 300 -10.02 2.09 13.30
C ASN A 300 -10.03 0.60 13.68
N ALA A 301 -10.10 0.30 14.97
CA ALA A 301 -10.30 -1.06 15.52
C ALA A 301 -11.68 -1.21 16.18
N LEU A 302 -12.70 -0.50 15.68
CA LEU A 302 -14.08 -0.62 16.17
C LEU A 302 -14.64 -2.00 15.84
N SER A 303 -15.52 -2.50 16.69
CA SER A 303 -15.98 -3.88 16.67
C SER A 303 -17.45 -4.02 17.10
N GLY A 304 -17.92 -5.26 17.26
CA GLY A 304 -19.32 -5.55 17.55
C GLY A 304 -20.24 -5.34 16.34
N SER A 305 -21.55 -5.29 16.58
CA SER A 305 -22.55 -5.11 15.52
C SER A 305 -22.94 -3.64 15.33
N LEU A 306 -23.26 -3.26 14.09
CA LEU A 306 -23.79 -1.94 13.76
C LEU A 306 -25.15 -1.73 14.48
N PRO A 307 -25.31 -0.71 15.34
CA PRO A 307 -26.53 -0.57 16.15
C PRO A 307 -27.75 -0.13 15.30
N PRO A 308 -28.91 -0.84 15.39
CA PRO A 308 -30.14 -0.49 14.66
C PRO A 308 -30.64 0.94 14.92
N GLU A 309 -30.31 1.51 16.08
CA GLU A 309 -30.53 2.90 16.46
C GLU A 309 -30.10 3.93 15.40
N LEU A 310 -29.08 3.65 14.59
CA LEU A 310 -28.63 4.54 13.53
C LEU A 310 -29.71 4.77 12.47
N GLY A 311 -30.66 3.84 12.30
CA GLY A 311 -31.85 4.00 11.46
C GLY A 311 -32.79 5.16 11.85
N LYS A 312 -32.58 5.76 13.04
CA LYS A 312 -33.30 6.96 13.50
C LYS A 312 -32.75 8.26 12.90
N LEU A 313 -31.57 8.22 12.27
CA LEU A 313 -30.83 9.39 11.79
C LEU A 313 -31.32 9.86 10.42
N GLN A 314 -32.50 10.48 10.40
CA GLN A 314 -33.17 10.91 9.16
C GLN A 314 -32.38 11.91 8.30
N LYS A 315 -31.38 12.60 8.87
CA LYS A 315 -30.47 13.55 8.20
C LYS A 315 -29.13 12.95 7.77
N LEU A 316 -28.86 11.67 8.05
CA LEU A 316 -27.58 11.04 7.74
C LEU A 316 -27.42 10.91 6.22
N GLU A 317 -26.45 11.62 5.65
CA GLU A 317 -26.10 11.56 4.22
C GLU A 317 -24.95 10.58 3.96
N LYS A 318 -24.02 10.44 4.91
CA LYS A 318 -22.79 9.65 4.73
C LYS A 318 -22.44 8.84 5.96
N MET A 319 -22.28 7.53 5.77
CA MET A 319 -21.85 6.57 6.78
C MET A 319 -20.63 5.81 6.24
N LEU A 320 -19.43 6.21 6.68
CA LEU A 320 -18.15 5.64 6.23
C LEU A 320 -17.47 4.95 7.43
N LEU A 321 -17.57 3.61 7.45
CA LEU A 321 -17.16 2.74 8.57
C LEU A 321 -16.13 1.67 8.12
N TRP A 322 -15.60 1.79 6.91
CA TRP A 322 -14.71 0.80 6.30
C TRP A 322 -13.38 0.62 7.04
N GLN A 323 -12.71 -0.52 6.83
CA GLN A 323 -11.46 -0.91 7.52
C GLN A 323 -11.59 -0.82 9.06
N ASN A 324 -12.40 -1.74 9.60
CA ASN A 324 -12.67 -1.92 11.02
C ASN A 324 -12.79 -3.43 11.33
N SER A 325 -13.35 -3.79 12.48
CA SER A 325 -13.62 -5.18 12.90
C SER A 325 -15.10 -5.40 13.24
N PHE A 326 -16.02 -4.73 12.53
CA PHE A 326 -17.45 -4.90 12.71
C PHE A 326 -17.92 -6.30 12.27
N VAL A 327 -18.92 -6.83 12.97
CA VAL A 327 -19.44 -8.20 12.83
C VAL A 327 -20.97 -8.22 12.82
N GLY A 328 -21.56 -9.39 12.52
CA GLY A 328 -23.02 -9.56 12.50
C GLY A 328 -23.67 -8.95 11.26
N ALA A 329 -24.99 -8.80 11.27
CA ALA A 329 -25.75 -8.35 10.11
C ALA A 329 -25.89 -6.81 10.03
N ILE A 330 -26.04 -6.30 8.80
CA ILE A 330 -26.47 -4.91 8.57
C ILE A 330 -27.95 -4.81 8.99
N PRO A 331 -28.35 -3.89 9.89
CA PRO A 331 -29.74 -3.79 10.34
C PRO A 331 -30.72 -3.34 9.24
N ASP A 332 -31.92 -3.92 9.25
CA ASP A 332 -33.03 -3.53 8.36
C ASP A 332 -33.42 -2.05 8.58
N GLU A 333 -33.19 -1.52 9.78
CA GLU A 333 -33.45 -0.15 10.19
C GLU A 333 -32.65 0.90 9.42
N ILE A 334 -31.47 0.57 8.88
CA ILE A 334 -30.63 1.49 8.09
C ILE A 334 -31.38 1.99 6.83
N GLY A 335 -32.26 1.15 6.27
CA GLY A 335 -33.17 1.52 5.17
C GLY A 335 -34.24 2.56 5.52
N ASN A 336 -34.26 3.10 6.74
CA ASN A 336 -35.11 4.22 7.13
C ASN A 336 -34.38 5.58 7.08
N CYS A 337 -33.06 5.64 6.87
CA CYS A 337 -32.30 6.89 6.77
C CYS A 337 -32.51 7.58 5.41
N SER A 338 -33.64 8.25 5.19
CA SER A 338 -34.08 8.73 3.87
C SER A 338 -33.08 9.63 3.12
N SER A 339 -32.20 10.35 3.81
CA SER A 339 -31.18 11.23 3.21
C SER A 339 -29.88 10.51 2.82
N LEU A 340 -29.74 9.20 3.05
CA LEU A 340 -28.47 8.49 2.98
C LEU A 340 -27.98 8.31 1.53
N MET A 341 -26.95 9.08 1.18
CA MET A 341 -26.34 9.12 -0.15
C MET A 341 -25.17 8.15 -0.30
N MET A 342 -24.44 7.85 0.79
CA MET A 342 -23.27 6.98 0.75
C MET A 342 -23.20 6.07 1.98
N ILE A 343 -23.16 4.76 1.71
CA ILE A 343 -22.86 3.69 2.66
C ILE A 343 -21.53 3.08 2.23
N ASP A 344 -20.54 3.10 3.13
CA ASP A 344 -19.33 2.32 2.98
C ASP A 344 -19.02 1.53 4.27
N LEU A 345 -19.13 0.21 4.15
CA LEU A 345 -18.93 -0.78 5.20
C LEU A 345 -17.78 -1.76 4.83
N SER A 346 -16.97 -1.42 3.84
CA SER A 346 -15.97 -2.32 3.24
C SER A 346 -14.85 -2.72 4.22
N LEU A 347 -14.07 -3.77 3.93
CA LEU A 347 -12.93 -4.23 4.76
C LEU A 347 -13.34 -4.46 6.24
N ASN A 348 -14.29 -5.37 6.46
CA ASN A 348 -14.88 -5.67 7.77
C ASN A 348 -15.23 -7.16 7.88
N SER A 349 -16.10 -7.55 8.81
CA SER A 349 -16.62 -8.92 8.96
C SER A 349 -18.14 -8.95 9.10
N PHE A 350 -18.83 -8.03 8.41
CA PHE A 350 -20.29 -8.06 8.28
C PHE A 350 -20.75 -9.36 7.60
N SER A 351 -21.91 -9.84 7.99
CA SER A 351 -22.48 -11.13 7.61
C SER A 351 -24.02 -11.02 7.46
N GLY A 352 -24.73 -12.15 7.41
CA GLY A 352 -26.17 -12.13 7.12
C GLY A 352 -26.42 -11.86 5.64
N ILE A 353 -27.38 -10.99 5.32
CA ILE A 353 -27.77 -10.66 3.94
C ILE A 353 -27.77 -9.15 3.71
N ILE A 354 -27.72 -8.73 2.44
CA ILE A 354 -27.99 -7.33 2.07
C ILE A 354 -29.47 -7.00 2.42
N PRO A 355 -29.76 -6.00 3.28
CA PRO A 355 -31.12 -5.71 3.69
C PRO A 355 -32.00 -5.21 2.54
N TRP A 356 -33.18 -5.80 2.39
CA TRP A 356 -34.19 -5.38 1.40
C TRP A 356 -34.63 -3.93 1.60
N SER A 357 -34.56 -3.44 2.84
CA SER A 357 -34.92 -2.08 3.22
C SER A 357 -34.04 -1.01 2.58
N LEU A 358 -32.80 -1.34 2.16
CA LEU A 358 -31.93 -0.41 1.44
C LEU A 358 -32.56 0.06 0.11
N GLY A 359 -33.44 -0.74 -0.49
CA GLY A 359 -34.26 -0.37 -1.65
C GLY A 359 -35.32 0.72 -1.39
N ARG A 360 -35.30 1.36 -0.21
CA ARG A 360 -36.07 2.58 0.12
C ARG A 360 -35.24 3.86 0.02
N LEU A 361 -33.91 3.75 -0.05
CA LEU A 361 -32.98 4.88 0.00
C LEU A 361 -32.90 5.54 -1.39
N SER A 362 -33.80 6.48 -1.68
CA SER A 362 -33.90 7.12 -3.00
C SER A 362 -32.67 7.94 -3.36
N GLU A 363 -32.01 8.56 -2.38
CA GLU A 363 -30.84 9.44 -2.59
C GLU A 363 -29.50 8.69 -2.64
N LEU A 364 -29.52 7.36 -2.47
CA LEU A 364 -28.32 6.52 -2.42
C LEU A 364 -27.57 6.55 -3.75
N GLN A 365 -26.32 7.01 -3.70
CA GLN A 365 -25.38 7.15 -4.82
C GLN A 365 -24.23 6.14 -4.74
N GLY A 366 -23.79 5.79 -3.52
CA GLY A 366 -22.75 4.78 -3.30
C GLY A 366 -23.18 3.73 -2.27
N LEU A 367 -23.11 2.46 -2.66
CA LEU A 367 -23.22 1.30 -1.78
C LEU A 367 -21.93 0.47 -1.92
N MET A 368 -21.09 0.51 -0.89
CA MET A 368 -19.81 -0.21 -0.83
C MET A 368 -19.83 -1.17 0.35
N LEU A 369 -19.76 -2.47 0.07
CA LEU A 369 -19.83 -3.57 1.03
C LEU A 369 -18.66 -4.56 0.86
N SER A 370 -17.61 -4.14 0.14
CA SER A 370 -16.55 -5.00 -0.36
C SER A 370 -15.66 -5.59 0.75
N ASP A 371 -15.10 -6.78 0.56
CA ASP A 371 -14.30 -7.49 1.58
C ASP A 371 -15.05 -7.65 2.92
N ASN A 372 -16.07 -8.51 2.89
CA ASN A 372 -16.92 -8.87 4.03
C ASN A 372 -17.38 -10.34 3.90
N ASN A 373 -18.22 -10.79 4.82
CA ASN A 373 -18.78 -12.15 4.87
C ASN A 373 -20.31 -12.15 4.61
N ILE A 374 -20.81 -11.22 3.80
CA ILE A 374 -22.25 -11.07 3.49
C ILE A 374 -22.68 -12.17 2.51
N SER A 375 -23.89 -12.70 2.70
CA SER A 375 -24.43 -13.86 1.99
C SER A 375 -25.85 -13.61 1.44
N GLY A 376 -26.51 -14.66 0.96
CA GLY A 376 -27.83 -14.53 0.31
C GLY A 376 -27.70 -13.92 -1.08
N SER A 377 -28.80 -13.43 -1.66
CA SER A 377 -28.83 -12.88 -3.03
C SER A 377 -28.92 -11.36 -3.06
N ILE A 378 -28.41 -10.73 -4.13
CA ILE A 378 -28.58 -9.30 -4.40
C ILE A 378 -30.10 -8.99 -4.46
N PRO A 379 -30.65 -8.11 -3.60
CA PRO A 379 -32.09 -7.82 -3.63
C PRO A 379 -32.47 -6.99 -4.87
N SER A 380 -33.42 -7.49 -5.68
CA SER A 380 -33.91 -6.77 -6.88
C SER A 380 -34.48 -5.37 -6.57
N VAL A 381 -34.98 -5.16 -5.34
CA VAL A 381 -35.45 -3.87 -4.83
C VAL A 381 -34.38 -2.77 -4.78
N LEU A 382 -33.08 -3.10 -4.89
CA LEU A 382 -32.03 -2.09 -5.08
C LEU A 382 -32.18 -1.31 -6.39
N SER A 383 -32.93 -1.83 -7.38
CA SER A 383 -33.32 -1.09 -8.58
C SER A 383 -34.12 0.20 -8.31
N ASN A 384 -34.75 0.32 -7.14
CA ASN A 384 -35.45 1.54 -6.71
C ASN A 384 -34.49 2.70 -6.39
N CYS A 385 -33.23 2.41 -6.06
CA CYS A 385 -32.18 3.41 -5.79
C CYS A 385 -31.71 4.07 -7.09
N THR A 386 -32.61 4.72 -7.83
CA THR A 386 -32.35 5.26 -9.18
C THR A 386 -31.28 6.37 -9.23
N ASN A 387 -30.81 6.86 -8.07
CA ASN A 387 -29.65 7.73 -7.96
C ASN A 387 -28.29 7.00 -7.91
N LEU A 388 -28.27 5.65 -7.83
CA LEU A 388 -27.06 4.88 -7.57
C LEU A 388 -26.05 5.01 -8.72
N ILE A 389 -24.84 5.42 -8.35
CA ILE A 389 -23.68 5.63 -9.23
C ILE A 389 -22.69 4.47 -9.07
N GLN A 390 -22.52 3.96 -7.85
CA GLN A 390 -21.58 2.89 -7.55
C GLN A 390 -22.22 1.80 -6.68
N MET A 391 -22.10 0.55 -7.13
CA MET A 391 -22.44 -0.66 -6.38
C MET A 391 -21.19 -1.54 -6.31
N GLN A 392 -20.61 -1.68 -5.12
CA GLN A 392 -19.42 -2.49 -4.87
C GLN A 392 -19.76 -3.56 -3.81
N LEU A 393 -19.76 -4.82 -4.22
CA LEU A 393 -20.21 -6.01 -3.48
C LEU A 393 -19.15 -7.13 -3.53
N ASP A 394 -17.95 -6.82 -4.02
CA ASP A 394 -16.86 -7.77 -4.24
C ASP A 394 -16.30 -8.38 -2.95
N THR A 395 -15.67 -9.55 -3.06
CA THR A 395 -15.21 -10.38 -1.94
C THR A 395 -16.29 -10.54 -0.87
N ASN A 396 -17.26 -11.39 -1.16
CA ASN A 396 -18.33 -11.75 -0.23
C ASN A 396 -18.80 -13.20 -0.52
N GLN A 397 -19.87 -13.63 0.14
CA GLN A 397 -20.52 -14.93 -0.04
C GLN A 397 -21.88 -14.78 -0.75
N ILE A 398 -22.07 -13.73 -1.56
CA ILE A 398 -23.34 -13.41 -2.23
C ILE A 398 -23.57 -14.42 -3.36
N SER A 399 -24.78 -14.95 -3.43
CA SER A 399 -25.18 -16.13 -4.20
C SER A 399 -26.42 -15.85 -5.08
N GLY A 400 -26.75 -16.78 -5.97
CA GLY A 400 -27.90 -16.64 -6.86
C GLY A 400 -27.63 -15.72 -8.05
N SER A 401 -28.68 -15.40 -8.82
CA SER A 401 -28.56 -14.62 -10.05
C SER A 401 -28.52 -13.11 -9.81
N ILE A 402 -27.72 -12.39 -10.63
CA ILE A 402 -27.79 -10.94 -10.76
C ILE A 402 -29.22 -10.53 -11.20
N PRO A 403 -29.95 -9.68 -10.47
CA PRO A 403 -31.32 -9.33 -10.82
C PRO A 403 -31.42 -8.52 -12.11
N PRO A 404 -32.32 -8.87 -13.06
CA PRO A 404 -32.48 -8.12 -14.30
C PRO A 404 -33.02 -6.69 -14.07
N GLU A 405 -33.68 -6.43 -12.95
CA GLU A 405 -34.20 -5.11 -12.56
C GLU A 405 -33.07 -4.07 -12.34
N LEU A 406 -31.83 -4.51 -12.05
CA LEU A 406 -30.69 -3.60 -11.94
C LEU A 406 -30.42 -2.82 -13.24
N GLY A 407 -30.91 -3.30 -14.38
CA GLY A 407 -30.93 -2.56 -15.65
C GLY A 407 -31.69 -1.22 -15.63
N MET A 408 -32.47 -0.96 -14.58
CA MET A 408 -33.14 0.34 -14.36
C MET A 408 -32.21 1.43 -13.80
N LEU A 409 -31.03 1.06 -13.30
CA LEU A 409 -30.06 1.97 -12.66
C LEU A 409 -29.26 2.78 -13.70
N SER A 410 -29.94 3.68 -14.41
CA SER A 410 -29.38 4.45 -15.53
C SER A 410 -28.18 5.35 -15.18
N LYS A 411 -27.98 5.70 -13.90
CA LYS A 411 -26.82 6.46 -13.40
C LYS A 411 -25.62 5.59 -12.97
N LEU A 412 -25.77 4.27 -12.93
CA LEU A 412 -24.72 3.36 -12.46
C LEU A 412 -23.50 3.43 -13.38
N THR A 413 -22.35 3.83 -12.85
CA THR A 413 -21.06 3.86 -13.57
C THR A 413 -20.17 2.69 -13.19
N VAL A 414 -20.24 2.22 -11.94
CA VAL A 414 -19.41 1.13 -11.41
C VAL A 414 -20.29 0.05 -10.81
N PHE A 415 -20.13 -1.18 -11.31
CA PHE A 415 -20.69 -2.40 -10.71
C PHE A 415 -19.58 -3.43 -10.50
N LEU A 416 -19.22 -3.66 -9.24
CA LEU A 416 -18.25 -4.70 -8.83
C LEU A 416 -18.98 -5.74 -7.98
N ALA A 417 -18.87 -7.00 -8.35
CA ALA A 417 -19.37 -8.14 -7.57
C ALA A 417 -18.50 -9.39 -7.80
N TRP A 418 -17.20 -9.19 -8.01
CA TRP A 418 -16.22 -10.26 -8.21
C TRP A 418 -15.90 -10.99 -6.89
N GLU A 419 -15.32 -12.20 -6.96
CA GLU A 419 -15.03 -13.09 -5.82
C GLU A 419 -16.25 -13.30 -4.91
N ASN A 420 -17.26 -13.94 -5.48
CA ASN A 420 -18.56 -14.23 -4.87
C ASN A 420 -19.09 -15.60 -5.37
N GLN A 421 -20.35 -15.92 -5.06
CA GLN A 421 -21.03 -17.17 -5.41
C GLN A 421 -22.17 -16.95 -6.42
N LEU A 422 -22.11 -15.88 -7.23
CA LEU A 422 -23.16 -15.54 -8.19
C LEU A 422 -23.27 -16.58 -9.30
N GLU A 423 -24.50 -16.90 -9.71
CA GLU A 423 -24.81 -17.94 -10.69
C GLU A 423 -25.80 -17.46 -11.77
N GLY A 424 -26.17 -18.35 -12.70
CA GLY A 424 -27.05 -18.02 -13.82
C GLY A 424 -26.34 -17.14 -14.87
N SER A 425 -27.11 -16.45 -15.71
CA SER A 425 -26.57 -15.64 -16.82
C SER A 425 -26.54 -14.14 -16.50
N ILE A 426 -25.51 -13.45 -16.99
CA ILE A 426 -25.44 -11.97 -16.97
C ILE A 426 -26.70 -11.39 -17.66
N PRO A 427 -27.52 -10.56 -16.98
CA PRO A 427 -28.77 -10.07 -17.55
C PRO A 427 -28.53 -9.12 -18.75
N PRO A 428 -29.16 -9.36 -19.91
CA PRO A 428 -29.09 -8.43 -21.05
C PRO A 428 -29.63 -7.02 -20.73
N THR A 429 -30.48 -6.88 -19.71
CA THR A 429 -31.00 -5.60 -19.23
C THR A 429 -29.92 -4.67 -18.66
N LEU A 430 -28.76 -5.17 -18.24
CA LEU A 430 -27.63 -4.32 -17.82
C LEU A 430 -27.13 -3.40 -18.94
N ALA A 431 -27.38 -3.73 -20.22
CA ALA A 431 -27.14 -2.83 -21.36
C ALA A 431 -28.02 -1.56 -21.35
N SER A 432 -29.03 -1.47 -20.47
CA SER A 432 -29.86 -0.28 -20.27
C SER A 432 -29.24 0.72 -19.29
N CYS A 433 -28.23 0.32 -18.51
CA CYS A 433 -27.46 1.20 -17.63
C CYS A 433 -26.42 1.99 -18.45
N SER A 434 -26.89 2.94 -19.27
CA SER A 434 -26.08 3.68 -20.25
C SER A 434 -24.90 4.47 -19.69
N SER A 435 -24.87 4.70 -18.37
CA SER A 435 -23.74 5.34 -17.68
C SER A 435 -22.58 4.39 -17.34
N LEU A 436 -22.71 3.07 -17.51
CA LEU A 436 -21.71 2.08 -17.06
C LEU A 436 -20.33 2.30 -17.69
N GLN A 437 -19.31 2.34 -16.84
CA GLN A 437 -17.90 2.53 -17.15
C GLN A 437 -17.04 1.32 -16.74
N SER A 438 -17.42 0.62 -15.67
CA SER A 438 -16.71 -0.56 -15.17
C SER A 438 -17.68 -1.62 -14.69
N ILE A 439 -17.55 -2.83 -15.23
CA ILE A 439 -18.23 -4.04 -14.79
C ILE A 439 -17.16 -5.07 -14.43
N ASP A 440 -17.15 -5.54 -13.18
CA ASP A 440 -16.34 -6.69 -12.77
C ASP A 440 -17.19 -7.73 -12.03
N LEU A 441 -17.28 -8.92 -12.60
CA LEU A 441 -18.02 -10.09 -12.11
C LEU A 441 -17.10 -11.33 -12.06
N SER A 442 -15.78 -11.12 -12.05
CA SER A 442 -14.78 -12.19 -12.07
C SER A 442 -14.86 -13.11 -10.84
N HIS A 443 -14.34 -14.34 -10.91
CA HIS A 443 -14.35 -15.30 -9.80
C HIS A 443 -15.76 -15.53 -9.22
N ASN A 444 -16.66 -16.04 -10.06
CA ASN A 444 -18.05 -16.40 -9.73
C ASN A 444 -18.44 -17.71 -10.47
N SER A 445 -19.72 -18.11 -10.40
CA SER A 445 -20.29 -19.24 -11.14
C SER A 445 -21.25 -18.79 -12.27
N LEU A 446 -21.01 -17.62 -12.87
CA LEU A 446 -21.84 -17.08 -13.95
C LEU A 446 -21.66 -17.90 -15.23
N SER A 447 -22.74 -18.02 -16.00
CA SER A 447 -22.86 -18.94 -17.14
C SER A 447 -23.69 -18.30 -18.26
N GLY A 448 -24.15 -19.10 -19.23
CA GLY A 448 -24.81 -18.58 -20.44
C GLY A 448 -23.79 -17.96 -21.38
N SER A 449 -24.14 -16.83 -22.02
CA SER A 449 -23.28 -16.11 -22.98
C SER A 449 -23.26 -14.61 -22.70
N ILE A 450 -22.15 -13.95 -23.04
CA ILE A 450 -22.01 -12.49 -22.88
C ILE A 450 -23.10 -11.77 -23.68
N PRO A 451 -23.97 -10.95 -23.06
CA PRO A 451 -25.01 -10.22 -23.79
C PRO A 451 -24.41 -9.18 -24.73
N SER A 452 -24.73 -9.26 -26.03
CA SER A 452 -24.11 -8.39 -27.04
C SER A 452 -24.44 -6.90 -26.86
N GLY A 453 -25.54 -6.58 -26.18
CA GLY A 453 -25.90 -5.22 -25.77
C GLY A 453 -24.89 -4.54 -24.84
N LEU A 454 -24.08 -5.30 -24.06
CA LEU A 454 -23.05 -4.69 -23.22
C LEU A 454 -22.00 -3.93 -24.06
N PHE A 455 -21.71 -4.42 -25.27
CA PHE A 455 -20.78 -3.76 -26.20
C PHE A 455 -21.41 -2.58 -26.95
N GLN A 456 -22.65 -2.21 -26.64
CA GLN A 456 -23.31 -0.98 -27.11
C GLN A 456 -23.24 0.15 -26.07
N LEU A 457 -22.70 -0.12 -24.87
CA LEU A 457 -22.49 0.85 -23.81
C LEU A 457 -21.32 1.78 -24.15
N GLY A 458 -21.61 2.96 -24.73
CA GLY A 458 -20.60 3.90 -25.22
C GLY A 458 -19.60 4.42 -24.17
N ASN A 459 -19.87 4.24 -22.87
CA ASN A 459 -18.98 4.64 -21.77
C ASN A 459 -18.15 3.48 -21.18
N LEU A 460 -18.35 2.23 -21.61
CA LEU A 460 -17.81 1.04 -20.93
C LEU A 460 -16.30 0.87 -21.16
N THR A 461 -15.49 1.29 -20.17
CA THR A 461 -14.02 1.21 -20.21
C THR A 461 -13.44 -0.11 -19.71
N LYS A 462 -14.13 -0.84 -18.83
CA LYS A 462 -13.66 -2.12 -18.28
C LYS A 462 -14.79 -3.15 -18.24
N LEU A 463 -14.53 -4.33 -18.82
CA LEU A 463 -15.39 -5.51 -18.75
C LEU A 463 -14.55 -6.72 -18.33
N LEU A 464 -14.75 -7.16 -17.09
CA LEU A 464 -13.93 -8.15 -16.40
C LEU A 464 -14.86 -9.30 -15.92
N LEU A 465 -14.68 -10.49 -16.50
CA LEU A 465 -15.57 -11.64 -16.35
C LEU A 465 -14.77 -12.95 -16.11
N ILE A 466 -13.57 -12.83 -15.54
CA ILE A 466 -12.55 -13.90 -15.47
C ILE A 466 -13.03 -15.01 -14.52
N SER A 467 -12.58 -16.26 -14.68
CA SER A 467 -12.87 -17.37 -13.76
C SER A 467 -14.37 -17.54 -13.51
N ASN A 468 -15.07 -17.96 -14.56
CA ASN A 468 -16.51 -18.19 -14.58
C ASN A 468 -16.86 -19.35 -15.53
N ASP A 469 -18.14 -19.69 -15.64
CA ASP A 469 -18.69 -20.74 -16.50
C ASP A 469 -19.26 -20.20 -17.83
N ILE A 470 -18.91 -18.96 -18.22
CA ILE A 470 -19.47 -18.26 -19.39
C ILE A 470 -19.05 -18.94 -20.68
N SER A 471 -19.97 -19.01 -21.65
CA SER A 471 -19.89 -19.86 -22.84
C SER A 471 -20.46 -19.15 -24.08
N GLY A 472 -20.55 -19.87 -25.20
CA GLY A 472 -20.92 -19.28 -26.49
C GLY A 472 -19.75 -18.49 -27.11
N PRO A 473 -19.98 -17.73 -28.19
CA PRO A 473 -18.95 -16.92 -28.83
C PRO A 473 -18.80 -15.52 -28.20
N ILE A 474 -17.67 -14.87 -28.46
CA ILE A 474 -17.54 -13.42 -28.31
C ILE A 474 -18.44 -12.75 -29.37
N PRO A 475 -19.43 -11.89 -28.99
CA PRO A 475 -20.31 -11.24 -29.95
C PRO A 475 -19.57 -10.32 -30.93
N ALA A 476 -20.00 -10.25 -32.19
CA ALA A 476 -19.41 -9.36 -33.19
C ALA A 476 -19.61 -7.87 -32.85
N GLU A 477 -20.67 -7.56 -32.08
CA GLU A 477 -20.95 -6.23 -31.54
C GLU A 477 -19.83 -5.70 -30.62
N VAL A 478 -18.87 -6.54 -30.20
CA VAL A 478 -17.66 -6.11 -29.47
C VAL A 478 -16.98 -4.91 -30.14
N GLY A 479 -16.94 -4.86 -31.49
CA GLY A 479 -16.34 -3.77 -32.25
C GLY A 479 -17.01 -2.40 -32.10
N ASN A 480 -18.22 -2.34 -31.53
CA ASN A 480 -18.93 -1.09 -31.28
C ASN A 480 -18.46 -0.39 -29.98
N CYS A 481 -17.83 -1.13 -29.06
CA CYS A 481 -17.46 -0.66 -27.73
C CYS A 481 -16.12 0.12 -27.74
N SER A 482 -16.01 1.16 -28.57
CA SER A 482 -14.73 1.83 -28.89
C SER A 482 -13.99 2.44 -27.68
N SER A 483 -14.70 2.69 -26.58
CA SER A 483 -14.19 3.19 -25.29
C SER A 483 -13.62 2.11 -24.36
N LEU A 484 -13.66 0.84 -24.75
CA LEU A 484 -13.21 -0.29 -23.91
C LEU A 484 -11.68 -0.35 -23.84
N ILE A 485 -11.13 -0.18 -22.64
CA ILE A 485 -9.69 -0.14 -22.34
C ILE A 485 -9.18 -1.49 -21.84
N ARG A 486 -9.96 -2.21 -21.02
CA ARG A 486 -9.59 -3.51 -20.44
C ARG A 486 -10.72 -4.52 -20.65
N LEU A 487 -10.48 -5.51 -21.52
CA LEU A 487 -11.39 -6.62 -21.77
C LEU A 487 -10.76 -7.92 -21.27
N ARG A 488 -11.37 -8.56 -20.27
CA ARG A 488 -10.84 -9.79 -19.68
C ARG A 488 -11.92 -10.84 -19.50
N LEU A 489 -11.77 -11.92 -20.25
CA LEU A 489 -12.70 -13.04 -20.37
C LEU A 489 -12.02 -14.39 -20.05
N GLY A 490 -10.84 -14.36 -19.44
CA GLY A 490 -10.01 -15.54 -19.18
C GLY A 490 -10.64 -16.55 -18.23
N ASP A 491 -10.15 -17.79 -18.22
CA ASP A 491 -10.64 -18.90 -17.37
C ASP A 491 -12.16 -19.09 -17.47
N ASN A 492 -12.61 -19.53 -18.64
CA ASN A 492 -14.02 -19.62 -19.01
C ASN A 492 -14.28 -20.74 -20.04
N ARG A 493 -15.51 -20.83 -20.56
CA ARG A 493 -15.96 -21.84 -21.53
C ARG A 493 -16.30 -21.23 -22.90
N ILE A 494 -15.81 -20.03 -23.20
CA ILE A 494 -16.11 -19.27 -24.42
C ILE A 494 -15.46 -19.97 -25.62
N GLY A 495 -16.23 -20.13 -26.70
CA GLY A 495 -15.83 -20.84 -27.91
C GLY A 495 -16.05 -20.01 -29.18
N GLY A 496 -16.15 -20.68 -30.32
CA GLY A 496 -16.18 -19.99 -31.63
C GLY A 496 -14.80 -19.43 -31.98
N ALA A 497 -14.76 -18.34 -32.75
CA ALA A 497 -13.53 -17.66 -33.13
C ALA A 497 -13.50 -16.23 -32.58
N ILE A 498 -12.32 -15.63 -32.50
CA ILE A 498 -12.17 -14.19 -32.20
C ILE A 498 -12.77 -13.41 -33.37
N PRO A 499 -13.82 -12.57 -33.16
CA PRO A 499 -14.43 -11.82 -34.24
C PRO A 499 -13.46 -10.76 -34.77
N ARG A 500 -13.34 -10.63 -36.08
CA ARG A 500 -12.56 -9.57 -36.76
C ARG A 500 -12.99 -8.16 -36.34
N GLU A 501 -14.25 -8.01 -35.95
CA GLU A 501 -14.85 -6.79 -35.42
C GLU A 501 -14.13 -6.29 -34.15
N ILE A 502 -13.34 -7.14 -33.45
CA ILE A 502 -12.45 -6.72 -32.36
C ILE A 502 -11.54 -5.54 -32.74
N GLY A 503 -11.15 -5.43 -34.02
CA GLY A 503 -10.39 -4.30 -34.57
C GLY A 503 -11.08 -2.93 -34.49
N GLY A 504 -12.34 -2.87 -34.06
CA GLY A 504 -13.07 -1.64 -33.73
C GLY A 504 -12.72 -1.06 -32.34
N LEU A 505 -12.17 -1.88 -31.43
CA LEU A 505 -11.80 -1.47 -30.08
C LEU A 505 -10.52 -0.60 -30.11
N LYS A 506 -10.67 0.72 -30.24
CA LYS A 506 -9.53 1.62 -30.48
C LYS A 506 -8.70 1.92 -29.25
N SER A 507 -9.34 2.20 -28.12
CA SER A 507 -8.65 2.48 -26.85
C SER A 507 -8.32 1.22 -26.03
N LEU A 508 -8.36 0.04 -26.65
CA LEU A 508 -8.08 -1.22 -25.98
C LEU A 508 -6.60 -1.35 -25.68
N ASN A 509 -6.27 -1.22 -24.40
CA ASN A 509 -4.93 -1.36 -23.87
C ASN A 509 -4.60 -2.80 -23.46
N PHE A 510 -5.61 -3.55 -23.00
CA PHE A 510 -5.40 -4.84 -22.36
C PHE A 510 -6.48 -5.85 -22.77
N LEU A 511 -6.06 -6.93 -23.41
CA LEU A 511 -6.89 -8.02 -23.89
C LEU A 511 -6.45 -9.35 -23.29
N ASP A 512 -7.35 -10.03 -22.59
CA ASP A 512 -7.11 -11.34 -22.00
C ASP A 512 -8.28 -12.29 -22.26
N LEU A 513 -8.01 -13.27 -23.12
CA LEU A 513 -8.92 -14.32 -23.57
C LEU A 513 -8.38 -15.72 -23.24
N SER A 514 -7.47 -15.80 -22.27
CA SER A 514 -6.75 -17.03 -21.89
C SER A 514 -7.67 -18.12 -21.32
N GLU A 515 -7.18 -19.36 -21.24
CA GLU A 515 -7.85 -20.47 -20.53
C GLU A 515 -9.31 -20.66 -20.97
N ASN A 516 -9.52 -20.85 -22.28
CA ASN A 516 -10.83 -20.86 -22.92
C ASN A 516 -10.92 -21.92 -24.04
N ARG A 517 -12.01 -21.89 -24.83
CA ARG A 517 -12.30 -22.86 -25.90
C ARG A 517 -12.31 -22.21 -27.29
N LEU A 518 -11.62 -21.08 -27.46
CA LEU A 518 -11.57 -20.35 -28.74
C LEU A 518 -10.85 -21.16 -29.81
N THR A 519 -11.29 -21.01 -31.06
CA THR A 519 -10.88 -21.79 -32.23
C THR A 519 -10.67 -20.91 -33.45
N GLY A 520 -10.11 -21.48 -34.53
CA GLY A 520 -9.89 -20.76 -35.78
C GLY A 520 -8.60 -19.93 -35.75
N LEU A 521 -8.59 -18.84 -36.49
CA LEU A 521 -7.45 -17.94 -36.63
C LEU A 521 -7.58 -16.74 -35.69
N VAL A 522 -6.45 -16.13 -35.34
CA VAL A 522 -6.43 -14.73 -34.86
C VAL A 522 -6.66 -13.82 -36.08
N PRO A 523 -7.64 -12.91 -36.06
CA PRO A 523 -7.94 -12.05 -37.20
C PRO A 523 -6.83 -11.02 -37.46
N ASP A 524 -6.56 -10.71 -38.73
CA ASP A 524 -5.60 -9.66 -39.10
C ASP A 524 -6.01 -8.31 -38.49
N GLU A 525 -7.31 -8.07 -38.32
CA GLU A 525 -7.88 -6.85 -37.76
C GLU A 525 -7.50 -6.56 -36.30
N ILE A 526 -6.92 -7.52 -35.55
CA ILE A 526 -6.38 -7.25 -34.20
C ILE A 526 -5.28 -6.18 -34.22
N GLY A 527 -4.52 -6.09 -35.31
CA GLY A 527 -3.49 -5.06 -35.52
C GLY A 527 -4.03 -3.63 -35.68
N ASN A 528 -5.36 -3.45 -35.68
CA ASN A 528 -6.02 -2.15 -35.70
C ASN A 528 -6.31 -1.57 -34.30
N CYS A 529 -6.00 -2.31 -33.23
CA CYS A 529 -6.15 -1.91 -31.82
C CYS A 529 -4.82 -1.35 -31.28
N THR A 530 -4.36 -0.23 -31.84
CA THR A 530 -2.96 0.25 -31.70
C THR A 530 -2.52 0.65 -30.29
N GLU A 531 -3.44 0.78 -29.34
CA GLU A 531 -3.14 1.08 -27.93
C GLU A 531 -2.83 -0.17 -27.08
N LEU A 532 -2.91 -1.38 -27.66
CA LEU A 532 -2.66 -2.65 -26.97
C LEU A 532 -1.24 -2.76 -26.42
N GLN A 533 -1.13 -2.83 -25.10
CA GLN A 533 0.10 -3.12 -24.35
C GLN A 533 0.15 -4.58 -23.88
N MET A 534 -0.99 -5.26 -23.71
CA MET A 534 -1.02 -6.69 -23.38
C MET A 534 -2.08 -7.46 -24.18
N VAL A 535 -1.64 -8.58 -24.76
CA VAL A 535 -2.48 -9.58 -25.41
C VAL A 535 -2.15 -10.95 -24.82
N ASN A 536 -3.10 -11.53 -24.11
CA ASN A 536 -3.05 -12.93 -23.65
C ASN A 536 -4.15 -13.76 -24.32
N LEU A 537 -3.76 -14.77 -25.08
CA LEU A 537 -4.63 -15.73 -25.78
C LEU A 537 -4.29 -17.19 -25.41
N SER A 538 -3.54 -17.43 -24.32
CA SER A 538 -2.99 -18.76 -24.01
C SER A 538 -4.04 -19.79 -23.56
N ASN A 539 -3.65 -21.07 -23.53
CA ASN A 539 -4.50 -22.20 -23.17
C ASN A 539 -5.86 -22.20 -23.89
N ASN A 540 -5.81 -22.33 -25.21
CA ASN A 540 -6.97 -22.28 -26.11
C ASN A 540 -6.81 -23.30 -27.26
N MET A 541 -7.69 -23.23 -28.27
CA MET A 541 -7.64 -24.07 -29.47
C MET A 541 -7.44 -23.26 -30.76
N LEU A 542 -6.88 -22.04 -30.65
CA LEU A 542 -6.52 -21.19 -31.79
C LEU A 542 -5.40 -21.83 -32.60
N GLY A 543 -5.33 -21.54 -33.90
CA GLY A 543 -4.29 -22.09 -34.77
C GLY A 543 -4.14 -21.39 -36.10
N GLY A 544 -3.48 -22.07 -37.05
CA GLY A 544 -2.96 -21.43 -38.25
C GLY A 544 -1.73 -20.57 -37.94
N ALA A 545 -1.37 -19.66 -38.84
CA ALA A 545 -0.29 -18.71 -38.59
C ALA A 545 -0.78 -17.52 -37.75
N LEU A 546 0.07 -17.03 -36.84
CA LEU A 546 -0.18 -15.80 -36.11
C LEU A 546 0.01 -14.60 -37.08
N PRO A 547 -0.95 -13.67 -37.20
CA PRO A 547 -0.96 -12.71 -38.31
C PRO A 547 0.16 -11.66 -38.21
N ASN A 548 0.69 -11.26 -39.37
CA ASN A 548 1.74 -10.24 -39.44
C ASN A 548 1.29 -8.88 -38.88
N SER A 549 0.00 -8.61 -38.85
CA SER A 549 -0.60 -7.37 -38.34
C SER A 549 -0.38 -7.15 -36.84
N VAL A 550 -0.06 -8.19 -36.06
CA VAL A 550 0.36 -8.04 -34.66
C VAL A 550 1.58 -7.11 -34.55
N SER A 551 2.46 -7.07 -35.58
CA SER A 551 3.59 -6.13 -35.65
C SER A 551 3.21 -4.65 -35.85
N SER A 552 1.92 -4.32 -35.98
CA SER A 552 1.40 -2.95 -35.93
C SER A 552 1.17 -2.44 -34.50
N LEU A 553 1.16 -3.34 -33.50
CA LEU A 553 0.94 -3.02 -32.09
C LEU A 553 2.25 -2.55 -31.46
N THR A 554 2.74 -1.35 -31.80
CA THR A 554 4.08 -0.89 -31.38
C THR A 554 4.24 -0.77 -29.87
N GLU A 555 3.14 -0.52 -29.15
CA GLU A 555 3.10 -0.41 -27.70
C GLU A 555 3.04 -1.76 -26.98
N LEU A 556 2.95 -2.89 -27.69
CA LEU A 556 2.75 -4.21 -27.10
C LEU A 556 3.95 -4.63 -26.23
N GLN A 557 3.71 -4.72 -24.92
CA GLN A 557 4.67 -5.12 -23.89
C GLN A 557 4.62 -6.62 -23.58
N VAL A 558 3.43 -7.22 -23.62
CA VAL A 558 3.24 -8.64 -23.33
C VAL A 558 2.42 -9.32 -24.43
N LEU A 559 2.99 -10.36 -25.03
CA LEU A 559 2.31 -11.26 -25.94
C LEU A 559 2.44 -12.71 -25.43
N ASP A 560 1.34 -13.27 -24.93
CA ASP A 560 1.22 -14.70 -24.63
C ASP A 560 0.18 -15.34 -25.54
N VAL A 561 0.61 -16.37 -26.27
CA VAL A 561 -0.25 -17.22 -27.13
C VAL A 561 0.07 -18.71 -26.90
N SER A 562 0.66 -19.03 -25.74
CA SER A 562 1.10 -20.38 -25.41
C SER A 562 -0.06 -21.38 -25.29
N VAL A 563 0.26 -22.69 -25.31
CA VAL A 563 -0.72 -23.78 -25.14
C VAL A 563 -1.87 -23.65 -26.16
N ASN A 564 -1.52 -23.68 -27.44
CA ASN A 564 -2.44 -23.50 -28.57
C ASN A 564 -2.02 -24.41 -29.74
N LYS A 565 -2.54 -24.15 -30.96
CA LYS A 565 -2.28 -24.92 -32.19
C LYS A 565 -1.71 -24.02 -33.30
N PHE A 566 -1.01 -22.94 -32.93
CA PHE A 566 -0.36 -22.06 -33.90
C PHE A 566 0.76 -22.78 -34.65
N MET A 567 0.92 -22.47 -35.93
CA MET A 567 1.79 -23.20 -36.86
C MET A 567 2.42 -22.32 -37.93
N GLY A 568 3.46 -22.85 -38.56
CA GLY A 568 4.30 -22.09 -39.51
C GLY A 568 5.40 -21.29 -38.80
N PRO A 569 6.07 -20.38 -39.50
CA PRO A 569 7.17 -19.59 -38.92
C PRO A 569 6.66 -18.53 -37.94
N ILE A 570 7.49 -18.22 -36.94
CA ILE A 570 7.34 -17.01 -36.12
C ILE A 570 7.47 -15.79 -37.06
N PRO A 571 6.56 -14.79 -37.02
CA PRO A 571 6.63 -13.65 -37.92
C PRO A 571 7.93 -12.84 -37.75
N SER A 572 8.71 -12.69 -38.83
CA SER A 572 9.93 -11.86 -38.80
C SER A 572 9.65 -10.37 -38.60
N SER A 573 8.39 -9.93 -38.78
CA SER A 573 7.94 -8.58 -38.48
C SER A 573 7.91 -8.26 -36.97
N PHE A 574 8.00 -9.25 -36.08
CA PHE A 574 7.98 -9.04 -34.62
C PHE A 574 9.14 -8.17 -34.13
N GLY A 575 10.26 -8.09 -34.87
CA GLY A 575 11.33 -7.12 -34.62
C GLY A 575 10.95 -5.64 -34.75
N ARG A 576 9.68 -5.32 -34.98
CA ARG A 576 9.10 -3.97 -34.88
C ARG A 576 8.49 -3.66 -33.51
N LEU A 577 8.24 -4.70 -32.69
CA LEU A 577 7.65 -4.60 -31.37
C LEU A 577 8.74 -4.14 -30.38
N ALA A 578 9.07 -2.85 -30.43
CA ALA A 578 10.15 -2.25 -29.65
C ALA A 578 9.85 -2.24 -28.14
N SER A 579 8.58 -2.08 -27.77
CA SER A 579 8.12 -2.05 -26.38
C SER A 579 7.93 -3.45 -25.75
N LEU A 580 8.25 -4.53 -26.46
CA LEU A 580 7.93 -5.90 -26.05
C LEU A 580 8.88 -6.40 -24.94
N ASN A 581 8.35 -6.52 -23.73
CA ASN A 581 9.02 -7.02 -22.54
C ASN A 581 8.89 -8.55 -22.40
N LYS A 582 7.77 -9.14 -22.84
CA LYS A 582 7.51 -10.59 -22.79
C LYS A 582 6.96 -11.15 -24.09
N LEU A 583 7.53 -12.27 -24.53
CA LEU A 583 7.08 -13.06 -25.67
C LEU A 583 7.00 -14.55 -25.30
N ILE A 584 5.78 -15.08 -25.20
CA ILE A 584 5.49 -16.46 -24.80
C ILE A 584 4.73 -17.15 -25.94
N LEU A 585 5.45 -17.99 -26.69
CA LEU A 585 4.95 -18.74 -27.85
C LEU A 585 4.92 -20.27 -27.60
N SER A 586 5.13 -20.70 -26.34
CA SER A 586 5.42 -22.09 -26.02
C SER A 586 4.22 -23.03 -26.12
N GLN A 587 4.50 -24.34 -26.21
CA GLN A 587 3.47 -25.40 -26.35
C GLN A 587 2.53 -25.14 -27.54
N ASN A 588 3.13 -25.06 -28.73
CA ASN A 588 2.46 -24.80 -30.01
C ASN A 588 3.04 -25.71 -31.10
N SER A 589 2.84 -25.38 -32.39
CA SER A 589 3.40 -26.08 -33.55
C SER A 589 4.15 -25.14 -34.50
N TYR A 590 4.77 -24.07 -33.97
CA TYR A 590 5.64 -23.18 -34.73
C TYR A 590 6.84 -23.96 -35.29
N SER A 591 7.27 -23.62 -36.52
CA SER A 591 8.28 -24.37 -37.26
C SER A 591 9.19 -23.49 -38.12
N GLY A 592 10.28 -24.06 -38.63
CA GLY A 592 11.36 -23.30 -39.28
C GLY A 592 12.28 -22.62 -38.25
N SER A 593 13.08 -21.65 -38.69
CA SER A 593 14.09 -20.99 -37.87
C SER A 593 13.54 -19.84 -37.02
N ILE A 594 14.11 -19.66 -35.82
CA ILE A 594 13.88 -18.46 -35.00
C ILE A 594 14.31 -17.22 -35.80
N PRO A 595 13.46 -16.20 -35.99
CA PRO A 595 13.81 -15.04 -36.81
C PRO A 595 14.93 -14.20 -36.18
N PRO A 596 16.03 -13.89 -36.90
CA PRO A 596 17.08 -12.99 -36.43
C PRO A 596 16.56 -11.59 -36.04
N SER A 597 15.45 -11.15 -36.64
CA SER A 597 14.82 -9.87 -36.33
C SER A 597 14.24 -9.78 -34.91
N LEU A 598 14.06 -10.88 -34.17
CA LEU A 598 13.71 -10.82 -32.74
C LEU A 598 14.80 -10.12 -31.92
N GLY A 599 16.07 -10.14 -32.37
CA GLY A 599 17.17 -9.35 -31.79
C GLY A 599 17.06 -7.82 -31.94
N LEU A 600 15.91 -7.32 -32.40
CA LEU A 600 15.53 -5.89 -32.41
C LEU A 600 14.54 -5.52 -31.29
N CYS A 601 13.95 -6.51 -30.60
CA CYS A 601 13.10 -6.29 -29.42
C CYS A 601 13.97 -6.02 -28.19
N LEU A 602 14.65 -4.87 -28.16
CA LEU A 602 15.72 -4.60 -27.19
C LEU A 602 15.28 -4.53 -25.72
N ASN A 603 13.97 -4.36 -25.44
CA ASN A 603 13.40 -4.35 -24.10
C ASN A 603 12.96 -5.74 -23.59
N LEU A 604 13.11 -6.80 -24.39
CA LEU A 604 12.58 -8.13 -24.08
C LEU A 604 13.33 -8.79 -22.90
N GLN A 605 12.61 -9.01 -21.81
CA GLN A 605 13.08 -9.62 -20.55
C GLN A 605 12.85 -11.14 -20.49
N LEU A 606 11.75 -11.60 -21.10
CA LEU A 606 11.37 -13.00 -21.14
C LEU A 606 11.05 -13.43 -22.57
N LEU A 607 11.74 -14.48 -23.03
CA LEU A 607 11.48 -15.16 -24.29
C LEU A 607 11.28 -16.66 -24.05
N ASP A 608 10.05 -17.15 -24.21
CA ASP A 608 9.72 -18.57 -24.16
C ASP A 608 9.19 -19.06 -25.51
N LEU A 609 10.00 -19.86 -26.20
CA LEU A 609 9.68 -20.51 -27.47
C LEU A 609 9.54 -22.03 -27.33
N SER A 610 9.50 -22.54 -26.10
CA SER A 610 9.65 -23.97 -25.83
C SER A 610 8.49 -24.84 -26.31
N SER A 611 8.72 -26.14 -26.46
CA SER A 611 7.70 -27.11 -26.89
C SER A 611 7.06 -26.74 -28.22
N ASN A 612 7.89 -26.64 -29.25
CA ASN A 612 7.53 -26.31 -30.63
C ASN A 612 8.35 -27.18 -31.61
N ALA A 613 8.29 -26.91 -32.91
CA ALA A 613 9.06 -27.58 -33.97
C ALA A 613 10.09 -26.63 -34.63
N LEU A 614 10.63 -25.68 -33.87
CA LEU A 614 11.63 -24.71 -34.35
C LEU A 614 12.97 -25.41 -34.60
N SER A 615 13.63 -25.06 -35.70
CA SER A 615 14.79 -25.80 -36.23
C SER A 615 15.87 -24.88 -36.79
N GLY A 616 17.07 -25.42 -37.00
CA GLY A 616 18.25 -24.63 -37.35
C GLY A 616 18.92 -24.02 -36.11
N GLY A 617 19.84 -23.08 -36.32
CA GLY A 617 20.64 -22.50 -35.23
C GLY A 617 19.92 -21.43 -34.41
N ILE A 618 20.39 -21.24 -33.19
CA ILE A 618 20.07 -20.05 -32.37
C ILE A 618 20.70 -18.84 -33.08
N PRO A 619 19.93 -17.82 -33.53
CA PRO A 619 20.49 -16.66 -34.22
C PRO A 619 21.28 -15.77 -33.26
N VAL A 620 22.45 -15.30 -33.72
CA VAL A 620 23.37 -14.46 -32.94
C VAL A 620 22.75 -13.11 -32.55
N GLU A 621 21.76 -12.65 -33.31
CA GLU A 621 20.99 -11.43 -33.06
C GLU A 621 20.26 -11.46 -31.70
N LEU A 622 19.77 -12.61 -31.22
CA LEU A 622 19.14 -12.71 -29.90
C LEU A 622 20.09 -12.33 -28.76
N CYS A 623 21.40 -12.54 -28.96
CA CYS A 623 22.42 -12.18 -27.98
C CYS A 623 22.64 -10.67 -27.85
N ARG A 624 21.95 -9.83 -28.64
CA ARG A 624 21.94 -8.36 -28.51
C ARG A 624 20.89 -7.85 -27.50
N ILE A 625 19.99 -8.72 -27.03
CA ILE A 625 18.91 -8.34 -26.13
C ILE A 625 19.43 -8.34 -24.69
N GLU A 626 20.24 -7.34 -24.33
CA GLU A 626 20.81 -7.17 -22.99
C GLU A 626 19.75 -6.86 -21.90
N ALA A 627 18.47 -6.78 -22.27
CA ALA A 627 17.33 -6.75 -21.36
C ALA A 627 16.87 -8.15 -20.89
N LEU A 628 17.29 -9.25 -21.54
CA LEU A 628 16.94 -10.63 -21.12
C LEU A 628 17.56 -10.94 -19.75
N ASP A 629 16.81 -10.67 -18.68
CA ASP A 629 17.16 -10.92 -17.29
C ASP A 629 16.28 -12.01 -16.65
N ILE A 630 14.98 -12.07 -16.95
CA ILE A 630 14.09 -13.10 -16.40
C ILE A 630 14.41 -14.49 -16.97
N ALA A 631 14.16 -14.73 -18.27
CA ALA A 631 14.30 -16.08 -18.83
C ALA A 631 14.44 -16.13 -20.37
N LEU A 632 15.26 -17.08 -20.83
CA LEU A 632 15.34 -17.53 -22.22
C LEU A 632 15.11 -19.05 -22.26
N ASN A 633 13.92 -19.46 -22.71
CA ASN A 633 13.52 -20.86 -22.80
C ASN A 633 13.32 -21.26 -24.27
N LEU A 634 14.23 -22.08 -24.79
CA LEU A 634 14.21 -22.63 -26.15
C LEU A 634 14.00 -24.16 -26.15
N SER A 635 13.67 -24.74 -24.99
CA SER A 635 13.63 -26.19 -24.79
C SER A 635 12.57 -26.90 -25.63
N ARG A 636 12.71 -28.23 -25.79
CA ARG A 636 11.73 -29.09 -26.50
C ARG A 636 11.45 -28.59 -27.92
N ASN A 637 12.51 -28.49 -28.73
CA ASN A 637 12.50 -28.04 -30.11
C ASN A 637 13.45 -28.90 -30.97
N GLU A 638 13.60 -28.53 -32.24
CA GLU A 638 14.42 -29.20 -33.26
C GLU A 638 15.68 -28.38 -33.62
N LEU A 639 16.16 -27.52 -32.69
CA LEU A 639 17.29 -26.61 -32.92
C LEU A 639 18.62 -27.36 -33.02
N THR A 640 19.51 -26.90 -33.90
CA THR A 640 20.77 -27.57 -34.26
C THR A 640 21.97 -26.63 -34.26
N GLY A 641 23.19 -27.19 -34.25
CA GLY A 641 24.42 -26.40 -34.28
C GLY A 641 24.87 -25.88 -32.90
N PRO A 642 25.87 -24.99 -32.85
CA PRO A 642 26.47 -24.52 -31.60
C PRO A 642 25.68 -23.39 -30.93
N ILE A 643 25.89 -23.23 -29.62
CA ILE A 643 25.51 -22.01 -28.91
C ILE A 643 26.38 -20.85 -29.45
N PRO A 644 25.81 -19.69 -29.83
CA PRO A 644 26.58 -18.53 -30.27
C PRO A 644 27.53 -18.04 -29.18
N ALA A 645 28.79 -17.73 -29.54
CA ALA A 645 29.79 -17.20 -28.61
C ALA A 645 29.32 -15.91 -27.91
N GLN A 646 28.49 -15.12 -28.60
CA GLN A 646 27.93 -13.86 -28.15
C GLN A 646 26.90 -14.03 -27.01
N ILE A 647 26.43 -15.24 -26.69
CA ILE A 647 25.43 -15.43 -25.62
C ILE A 647 25.90 -14.88 -24.28
N SER A 648 27.22 -14.82 -24.03
CA SER A 648 27.83 -14.19 -22.86
C SER A 648 27.50 -12.70 -22.68
N ALA A 649 26.98 -12.02 -23.70
CA ALA A 649 26.48 -10.65 -23.60
C ALA A 649 25.17 -10.56 -22.80
N LEU A 650 24.40 -11.64 -22.68
CA LEU A 650 23.17 -11.74 -21.88
C LEU A 650 23.48 -11.83 -20.36
N SER A 651 24.37 -10.97 -19.88
CA SER A 651 25.01 -11.02 -18.56
C SER A 651 24.04 -10.95 -17.38
N LYS A 652 22.82 -10.44 -17.57
CA LYS A 652 21.76 -10.37 -16.55
C LYS A 652 20.93 -11.66 -16.42
N LEU A 653 20.97 -12.54 -17.41
CA LEU A 653 20.03 -13.65 -17.56
C LEU A 653 20.00 -14.59 -16.35
N SER A 654 18.82 -14.80 -15.78
CA SER A 654 18.59 -15.62 -14.58
C SER A 654 18.24 -17.07 -14.90
N ILE A 655 17.48 -17.33 -15.98
CA ILE A 655 17.04 -18.68 -16.38
C ILE A 655 17.37 -18.94 -17.86
N LEU A 656 18.03 -20.06 -18.14
CA LEU A 656 18.33 -20.53 -19.50
C LEU A 656 17.99 -22.02 -19.63
N ASP A 657 16.97 -22.35 -20.42
CA ASP A 657 16.64 -23.75 -20.74
C ASP A 657 16.77 -23.98 -22.26
N LEU A 658 17.73 -24.84 -22.62
CA LEU A 658 18.02 -25.27 -23.99
C LEU A 658 17.70 -26.77 -24.19
N SER A 659 17.11 -27.43 -23.19
CA SER A 659 17.00 -28.89 -23.13
C SER A 659 16.10 -29.49 -24.21
N HIS A 660 16.23 -30.79 -24.47
CA HIS A 660 15.47 -31.51 -25.50
C HIS A 660 15.54 -30.82 -26.87
N ASN A 661 16.75 -30.73 -27.41
CA ASN A 661 17.07 -30.15 -28.72
C ASN A 661 18.15 -31.00 -29.41
N LYS A 662 18.68 -30.54 -30.54
CA LYS A 662 19.79 -31.17 -31.30
C LYS A 662 21.02 -30.24 -31.38
N LEU A 663 21.18 -29.35 -30.39
CA LEU A 663 22.32 -28.45 -30.28
C LEU A 663 23.59 -29.24 -29.95
N GLY A 664 24.76 -28.72 -30.31
CA GLY A 664 26.05 -29.39 -30.10
C GLY A 664 27.22 -28.43 -29.95
N GLY A 665 28.43 -28.94 -30.10
CA GLY A 665 29.65 -28.16 -29.81
C GLY A 665 29.89 -27.99 -28.31
N GLU A 666 30.73 -27.01 -27.96
CA GLU A 666 31.19 -26.77 -26.59
C GLU A 666 30.28 -25.78 -25.83
N LEU A 667 30.30 -25.90 -24.50
CA LEU A 667 29.57 -25.03 -23.56
C LEU A 667 30.37 -23.80 -23.13
N THR A 668 31.57 -23.61 -23.66
CA THR A 668 32.46 -22.46 -23.37
C THR A 668 31.80 -21.07 -23.57
N PRO A 669 30.85 -20.83 -24.51
CA PRO A 669 30.11 -19.56 -24.58
C PRO A 669 29.32 -19.19 -23.32
N LEU A 670 28.88 -20.17 -22.53
CA LEU A 670 28.07 -19.95 -21.34
C LEU A 670 28.90 -19.54 -20.11
N SER A 671 30.24 -19.52 -20.20
CA SER A 671 31.10 -19.28 -19.04
C SER A 671 30.98 -17.87 -18.46
N GLY A 672 30.58 -16.88 -19.28
CA GLY A 672 30.41 -15.47 -18.90
C GLY A 672 29.02 -15.07 -18.41
N LEU A 673 28.09 -16.03 -18.26
CA LEU A 673 26.74 -15.77 -17.73
C LEU A 673 26.75 -15.77 -16.19
N GLU A 674 27.29 -14.72 -15.58
CA GLU A 674 27.58 -14.68 -14.14
C GLU A 674 26.34 -14.62 -13.24
N ASN A 675 25.22 -14.04 -13.70
CA ASN A 675 23.97 -13.94 -12.92
C ASN A 675 23.09 -15.19 -12.98
N LEU A 676 23.42 -16.15 -13.84
CA LEU A 676 22.56 -17.29 -14.19
C LEU A 676 22.31 -18.21 -12.99
N VAL A 677 21.02 -18.41 -12.69
CA VAL A 677 20.52 -19.14 -11.51
C VAL A 677 20.10 -20.55 -11.88
N SER A 678 19.46 -20.71 -13.04
CA SER A 678 18.98 -21.99 -13.57
C SER A 678 19.51 -22.20 -14.98
N LEU A 679 20.12 -23.37 -15.23
CA LEU A 679 20.65 -23.76 -16.53
C LEU A 679 20.34 -25.23 -16.81
N ASN A 680 19.49 -25.50 -17.79
CA ASN A 680 19.17 -26.85 -18.23
C ASN A 680 19.59 -27.05 -19.69
N ILE A 681 20.49 -28.00 -19.93
CA ILE A 681 21.06 -28.32 -21.26
C ILE A 681 20.88 -29.80 -21.62
N SER A 682 20.05 -30.51 -20.86
CA SER A 682 19.83 -31.95 -21.00
C SER A 682 19.21 -32.32 -22.36
N TYR A 683 19.38 -33.57 -22.78
CA TYR A 683 18.87 -34.12 -24.04
C TYR A 683 19.24 -33.26 -25.27
N ASN A 684 20.55 -33.01 -25.41
CA ASN A 684 21.19 -32.39 -26.57
C ASN A 684 22.37 -33.27 -27.05
N ASN A 685 23.13 -32.76 -28.01
CA ASN A 685 24.34 -33.37 -28.55
C ASN A 685 25.61 -32.56 -28.21
N PHE A 686 25.66 -31.95 -27.02
CA PHE A 686 26.82 -31.18 -26.55
C PHE A 686 28.04 -32.06 -26.25
N THR A 687 29.22 -31.48 -26.43
CA THR A 687 30.52 -32.17 -26.40
C THR A 687 31.60 -31.34 -25.72
N GLY A 688 32.58 -31.99 -25.09
CA GLY A 688 33.75 -31.34 -24.50
C GLY A 688 33.66 -31.18 -22.99
N LEU A 689 34.53 -30.34 -22.43
CA LEU A 689 34.60 -30.12 -20.98
C LEU A 689 33.51 -29.14 -20.52
N LEU A 690 32.93 -29.40 -19.35
CA LEU A 690 32.14 -28.41 -18.62
C LEU A 690 33.04 -27.21 -18.24
N PRO A 691 32.65 -25.95 -18.48
CA PRO A 691 33.42 -24.78 -18.06
C PRO A 691 33.63 -24.77 -16.54
N ASP A 692 34.84 -24.49 -16.07
CA ASP A 692 35.18 -24.61 -14.64
C ASP A 692 34.74 -23.39 -13.79
N ASN A 693 33.47 -22.99 -13.93
CA ASN A 693 32.84 -21.95 -13.11
C ASN A 693 31.87 -22.56 -12.06
N LYS A 694 31.35 -21.73 -11.16
CA LYS A 694 30.57 -22.23 -10.01
C LYS A 694 29.20 -22.81 -10.42
N LEU A 695 28.60 -22.34 -11.51
CA LEU A 695 27.31 -22.84 -12.00
C LEU A 695 27.46 -24.29 -12.49
N PHE A 696 28.39 -24.55 -13.42
CA PHE A 696 28.62 -25.88 -13.98
C PHE A 696 29.08 -26.92 -12.95
N ARG A 697 29.74 -26.49 -11.86
CA ARG A 697 30.08 -27.35 -10.71
C ARG A 697 28.87 -27.72 -9.82
N GLN A 698 27.72 -27.07 -9.98
CA GLN A 698 26.50 -27.34 -9.21
C GLN A 698 25.39 -28.04 -10.00
N LEU A 699 25.47 -28.09 -11.34
CA LEU A 699 24.45 -28.74 -12.16
C LEU A 699 24.28 -30.21 -11.76
N SER A 700 23.02 -30.61 -11.62
CA SER A 700 22.63 -31.99 -11.38
C SER A 700 22.94 -32.87 -12.59
N ALA A 701 23.07 -34.17 -12.36
CA ALA A 701 23.16 -35.15 -13.45
C ALA A 701 21.93 -35.13 -14.38
N THR A 702 20.79 -34.63 -13.89
CA THR A 702 19.55 -34.43 -14.65
C THR A 702 19.62 -33.26 -15.62
N GLU A 703 20.18 -32.11 -15.23
CA GLU A 703 20.33 -30.91 -16.11
C GLU A 703 21.38 -31.12 -17.22
N LEU A 704 22.25 -32.12 -17.07
CA LEU A 704 23.28 -32.51 -18.03
C LEU A 704 22.90 -33.74 -18.88
N ALA A 705 21.85 -34.48 -18.50
CA ALA A 705 21.52 -35.81 -19.00
C ALA A 705 21.42 -35.91 -20.54
N GLY A 706 21.59 -37.11 -21.10
CA GLY A 706 21.38 -37.38 -22.53
C GLY A 706 22.53 -36.93 -23.46
N ASN A 707 23.29 -35.89 -23.11
CA ASN A 707 24.47 -35.46 -23.86
C ASN A 707 25.57 -36.52 -23.81
N GLN A 708 25.98 -37.05 -24.97
CA GLN A 708 26.93 -38.18 -25.04
C GLN A 708 28.41 -37.78 -24.93
N GLY A 709 28.75 -36.51 -25.17
CA GLY A 709 30.13 -36.06 -25.29
C GLY A 709 30.62 -35.12 -24.19
N LEU A 710 29.82 -34.87 -23.14
CA LEU A 710 30.23 -33.99 -22.04
C LEU A 710 31.14 -34.70 -21.04
N CYS A 711 32.13 -33.97 -20.53
CA CYS A 711 33.13 -34.47 -19.59
C CYS A 711 33.27 -33.52 -18.39
N ALA A 712 33.25 -34.07 -17.18
CA ALA A 712 33.39 -33.29 -15.95
C ALA A 712 34.87 -32.94 -15.68
N PHE A 713 35.11 -31.75 -15.12
CA PHE A 713 36.47 -31.29 -14.80
C PHE A 713 37.17 -32.23 -13.79
N GLY A 714 38.38 -32.67 -14.11
CA GLY A 714 39.22 -33.47 -13.20
C GLY A 714 38.84 -34.95 -13.05
N ARG A 715 38.10 -35.56 -14.00
CA ARG A 715 37.88 -37.02 -14.04
C ARG A 715 38.08 -37.57 -15.46
N ASP A 716 38.85 -38.65 -15.59
CA ASP A 716 39.12 -39.33 -16.86
C ASP A 716 37.89 -40.04 -17.47
N SER A 717 36.76 -40.05 -16.75
CA SER A 717 35.46 -40.49 -17.24
C SER A 717 34.62 -39.30 -17.71
N CYS A 718 34.51 -39.12 -19.02
CA CYS A 718 33.37 -38.43 -19.63
C CYS A 718 32.05 -39.15 -19.27
N PHE A 719 30.89 -38.55 -19.57
CA PHE A 719 29.55 -39.14 -19.34
C PHE A 719 29.23 -40.31 -20.31
N LEU A 720 30.15 -41.26 -20.44
CA LEU A 720 29.91 -42.55 -21.06
C LEU A 720 28.84 -43.31 -20.27
N SER A 721 27.87 -43.85 -21.00
CA SER A 721 26.60 -44.38 -20.51
C SER A 721 26.76 -45.64 -19.65
N ASN A 722 27.01 -45.46 -18.35
CA ASN A 722 27.11 -46.57 -17.40
C ASN A 722 25.73 -47.08 -16.91
N VAL A 723 24.86 -47.41 -17.89
CA VAL A 723 23.60 -48.18 -17.70
C VAL A 723 23.75 -49.53 -18.42
N ALA A 724 24.87 -50.21 -18.13
CA ALA A 724 25.24 -51.52 -18.69
C ALA A 724 25.26 -52.60 -17.59
N GLY A 725 24.21 -52.62 -16.76
CA GLY A 725 24.09 -53.44 -15.55
C GLY A 725 23.49 -54.84 -15.73
N MET A 726 23.30 -55.34 -16.96
CA MET A 726 22.96 -56.74 -17.24
C MET A 726 23.36 -57.15 -18.67
N GLN A 727 23.63 -58.43 -18.88
CA GLN A 727 24.39 -58.95 -20.02
C GLN A 727 23.55 -59.15 -21.30
N MET A 728 24.23 -59.10 -22.46
CA MET A 728 23.70 -59.63 -23.72
C MET A 728 23.65 -61.15 -23.72
N GLU A 729 22.66 -61.71 -24.42
CA GLU A 729 22.90 -62.89 -25.25
C GLU A 729 22.00 -62.84 -26.51
N ASN A 730 22.59 -63.11 -27.69
CA ASN A 730 21.90 -63.06 -28.97
C ASN A 730 21.45 -64.46 -29.41
N ASN A 731 20.15 -64.66 -29.68
CA ASN A 731 19.63 -65.07 -31.01
C ASN A 731 18.16 -65.58 -31.01
N SER A 732 17.62 -65.66 -32.23
CA SER A 732 16.43 -66.39 -32.69
C SER A 732 15.02 -65.79 -32.48
N ASP A 733 14.38 -65.46 -33.60
CA ASP A 733 12.97 -65.07 -33.71
C ASP A 733 12.02 -66.26 -33.58
N LEU A 734 11.55 -66.60 -32.36
CA LEU A 734 10.35 -67.45 -32.19
C LEU A 734 9.59 -67.27 -30.86
N GLY A 735 9.57 -66.06 -30.27
CA GLY A 735 9.09 -65.86 -28.89
C GLY A 735 7.81 -65.02 -28.66
N ARG A 736 7.32 -64.26 -29.64
CA ARG A 736 6.49 -63.05 -29.39
C ARG A 736 5.09 -63.30 -28.80
N SER A 737 4.51 -64.50 -28.95
CA SER A 737 3.13 -64.80 -28.51
C SER A 737 2.99 -65.14 -27.02
N ARG A 738 4.00 -65.77 -26.38
CA ARG A 738 3.89 -66.21 -24.97
C ARG A 738 4.03 -65.07 -23.96
N LYS A 739 4.94 -64.11 -24.20
CA LYS A 739 5.19 -63.00 -23.26
C LYS A 739 3.97 -62.09 -23.06
N LEU A 740 3.19 -61.83 -24.12
CA LEU A 740 1.98 -61.00 -24.05
C LEU A 740 0.90 -61.60 -23.14
N LYS A 741 0.66 -62.92 -23.23
CA LYS A 741 -0.33 -63.61 -22.38
C LYS A 741 0.08 -63.60 -20.90
N LEU A 742 1.37 -63.69 -20.60
CA LEU A 742 1.89 -63.61 -19.23
C LEU A 742 1.72 -62.20 -18.63
N ALA A 743 1.97 -61.15 -19.43
CA ALA A 743 1.78 -59.76 -18.98
C ALA A 743 0.32 -59.44 -18.64
N ILE A 744 -0.63 -59.91 -19.46
CA ILE A 744 -2.08 -59.73 -19.19
C ILE A 744 -2.49 -60.45 -17.90
N ALA A 745 -2.01 -61.69 -17.68
CA ALA A 745 -2.28 -62.43 -16.44
C ALA A 745 -1.73 -61.73 -15.19
N LEU A 746 -0.52 -61.16 -15.28
CA LEU A 746 0.10 -60.38 -14.19
C LEU A 746 -0.67 -59.08 -13.89
N LEU A 747 -1.15 -58.36 -14.91
CA LEU A 747 -1.97 -57.15 -14.72
C LEU A 747 -3.32 -57.45 -14.03
N ILE A 748 -3.94 -58.58 -14.36
CA ILE A 748 -5.18 -59.05 -13.69
C ILE A 748 -4.89 -59.45 -12.24
N ALA A 749 -3.78 -60.15 -11.97
CA ALA A 749 -3.38 -60.49 -10.62
C ALA A 749 -3.07 -59.25 -9.76
N MET A 750 -2.36 -58.25 -10.32
CA MET A 750 -2.07 -56.99 -9.64
C MET A 750 -3.33 -56.18 -9.32
N THR A 751 -4.28 -56.08 -10.26
CA THR A 751 -5.54 -55.35 -10.00
C THR A 751 -6.41 -56.04 -8.95
N VAL A 752 -6.50 -57.37 -8.95
CA VAL A 752 -7.18 -58.12 -7.87
C VAL A 752 -6.47 -57.94 -6.53
N ALA A 753 -5.13 -57.96 -6.49
CA ALA A 753 -4.35 -57.69 -5.27
C ALA A 753 -4.60 -56.27 -4.73
N MET A 754 -4.64 -55.25 -5.60
CA MET A 754 -4.96 -53.86 -5.20
C MET A 754 -6.38 -53.73 -4.63
N VAL A 755 -7.38 -54.43 -5.18
CA VAL A 755 -8.75 -54.44 -4.63
C VAL A 755 -8.81 -55.14 -3.26
N ILE A 756 -8.06 -56.24 -3.07
CA ILE A 756 -7.96 -56.92 -1.77
C ILE A 756 -7.24 -56.04 -0.73
N LEU A 757 -6.16 -55.36 -1.12
CA LEU A 757 -5.46 -54.42 -0.23
C LEU A 757 -6.31 -53.20 0.11
N GLY A 758 -7.03 -52.62 -0.86
CA GLY A 758 -7.95 -51.51 -0.63
C GLY A 758 -9.12 -51.88 0.30
N THR A 759 -9.72 -53.05 0.12
CA THR A 759 -10.78 -53.52 1.03
C THR A 759 -10.25 -53.82 2.44
N LEU A 760 -9.05 -54.39 2.58
CA LEU A 760 -8.37 -54.56 3.87
C LEU A 760 -8.00 -53.21 4.53
N ALA A 761 -7.60 -52.21 3.75
CA ALA A 761 -7.32 -50.86 4.24
C ALA A 761 -8.59 -50.19 4.78
N VAL A 762 -9.72 -50.26 4.05
CA VAL A 762 -11.02 -49.76 4.52
C VAL A 762 -11.48 -50.49 5.80
N ILE A 763 -11.24 -51.80 5.91
CA ILE A 763 -11.56 -52.58 7.12
C ILE A 763 -10.65 -52.20 8.30
N ARG A 764 -9.39 -51.82 8.07
CA ARG A 764 -8.51 -51.27 9.11
C ARG A 764 -8.91 -49.86 9.52
N ALA A 765 -9.16 -48.95 8.57
CA ALA A 765 -9.58 -47.58 8.85
C ALA A 765 -10.85 -47.55 9.73
N ARG A 766 -11.85 -48.39 9.42
CA ARG A 766 -13.07 -48.57 10.23
C ARG A 766 -12.87 -49.18 11.62
N ARG A 767 -11.64 -49.60 11.99
CA ARG A 767 -11.28 -50.06 13.35
C ARG A 767 -10.42 -49.07 14.13
N VAL A 768 -9.91 -48.01 13.50
CA VAL A 768 -9.02 -47.01 14.14
C VAL A 768 -9.80 -45.79 14.67
N ILE A 769 -11.08 -45.65 14.32
CA ILE A 769 -11.97 -44.56 14.81
C ILE A 769 -12.45 -44.81 16.27
N ARG A 770 -11.73 -45.65 17.02
CA ARG A 770 -11.89 -45.92 18.46
C ARG A 770 -10.53 -46.33 19.02
N ASP A 771 -9.78 -45.37 19.54
CA ASP A 771 -9.39 -45.27 20.97
C ASP A 771 -8.48 -44.02 21.14
N ASP A 772 -8.26 -43.62 22.39
CA ASP A 772 -7.99 -42.24 22.87
C ASP A 772 -6.71 -41.48 22.43
N ASP A 773 -6.86 -40.15 22.35
CA ASP A 773 -6.19 -39.04 23.06
C ASP A 773 -4.80 -39.17 23.76
N ASP A 774 -4.24 -38.00 24.10
CA ASP A 774 -3.11 -37.71 25.03
C ASP A 774 -1.69 -38.26 24.73
N SER A 775 -0.74 -37.35 24.39
CA SER A 775 0.49 -37.08 25.19
C SER A 775 1.54 -36.20 24.47
N GLU A 776 2.33 -35.44 25.24
CA GLU A 776 3.39 -34.54 24.75
C GLU A 776 4.81 -35.17 24.69
N MET A 777 5.69 -34.47 23.97
CA MET A 777 7.14 -34.37 24.19
C MET A 777 8.05 -35.55 23.79
N GLY A 778 8.63 -35.45 22.58
CA GLY A 778 9.76 -36.27 22.13
C GLY A 778 10.61 -35.51 21.09
N VAL A 779 11.94 -35.59 21.19
CA VAL A 779 12.87 -34.87 20.30
C VAL A 779 13.29 -35.77 19.13
N ASP A 780 12.70 -35.54 17.95
CA ASP A 780 13.24 -35.97 16.67
C ASP A 780 13.48 -34.75 15.76
N SER A 781 14.73 -34.57 15.33
CA SER A 781 15.13 -33.43 14.51
C SER A 781 14.76 -33.65 13.05
N TRP A 782 13.58 -33.17 12.64
CA TRP A 782 13.17 -33.10 11.24
C TRP A 782 14.30 -32.53 10.36
N PRO A 783 14.66 -33.17 9.23
CA PRO A 783 15.76 -32.71 8.38
C PRO A 783 15.46 -31.33 7.83
N TRP A 784 16.44 -30.43 7.91
CA TRP A 784 16.33 -29.09 7.37
C TRP A 784 16.33 -29.12 5.84
N GLN A 785 15.29 -28.55 5.24
CA GLN A 785 15.23 -28.23 3.82
C GLN A 785 15.84 -26.84 3.61
N PHE A 786 16.58 -26.64 2.52
CA PHE A 786 17.35 -25.43 2.25
C PHE A 786 17.33 -25.12 0.76
N THR A 787 16.84 -23.92 0.42
CA THR A 787 16.80 -23.39 -0.96
C THR A 787 17.67 -22.14 -1.02
N PRO A 788 18.91 -22.23 -1.52
CA PRO A 788 19.73 -21.07 -1.83
C PRO A 788 19.29 -20.42 -3.15
N PHE A 789 19.06 -19.10 -3.15
CA PHE A 789 18.71 -18.35 -4.37
C PHE A 789 19.94 -17.76 -5.09
N GLN A 790 21.15 -18.05 -4.57
CA GLN A 790 22.43 -17.65 -5.12
C GLN A 790 23.58 -18.51 -4.54
N LYS A 791 24.84 -18.16 -4.86
CA LYS A 791 26.03 -18.76 -4.23
C LYS A 791 26.13 -18.34 -2.76
N LEU A 792 25.88 -19.30 -1.86
CA LEU A 792 26.23 -19.21 -0.45
C LEU A 792 27.48 -20.06 -0.15
N ASN A 793 28.30 -19.60 0.79
CA ASN A 793 29.60 -20.19 1.15
C ASN A 793 29.67 -20.53 2.65
N PHE A 794 28.54 -20.96 3.20
CA PHE A 794 28.31 -21.33 4.60
C PHE A 794 27.28 -22.46 4.69
N SER A 795 27.20 -23.13 5.84
CA SER A 795 26.26 -24.20 6.14
C SER A 795 25.11 -23.74 7.04
N VAL A 796 23.99 -24.47 7.03
CA VAL A 796 22.83 -24.15 7.88
C VAL A 796 23.20 -24.30 9.36
N GLU A 797 24.09 -25.22 9.70
CA GLU A 797 24.60 -25.43 11.06
C GLU A 797 25.44 -24.25 11.57
N GLN A 798 26.10 -23.48 10.70
CA GLN A 798 26.75 -22.22 11.07
C GLN A 798 25.70 -21.15 11.40
N VAL A 799 24.69 -21.00 10.54
CA VAL A 799 23.57 -20.07 10.75
C VAL A 799 22.83 -20.37 12.06
N LEU A 800 22.54 -21.64 12.35
CA LEU A 800 21.83 -22.07 13.56
C LEU A 800 22.57 -21.74 14.86
N LYS A 801 23.92 -21.77 14.87
CA LYS A 801 24.72 -21.35 16.04
C LYS A 801 24.55 -19.86 16.36
N CYS A 802 24.25 -19.04 15.36
CA CYS A 802 24.15 -17.59 15.49
C CYS A 802 22.77 -17.11 15.99
N LEU A 803 21.77 -17.99 16.15
CA LEU A 803 20.40 -17.67 16.56
C LEU A 803 20.26 -17.53 18.10
N VAL A 804 21.14 -16.73 18.71
CA VAL A 804 21.18 -16.43 20.16
C VAL A 804 20.75 -14.99 20.44
N ASP A 805 20.16 -14.72 21.62
CA ASP A 805 19.61 -13.38 21.94
C ASP A 805 20.65 -12.24 21.88
N SER A 806 21.93 -12.52 22.10
CA SER A 806 23.03 -11.53 21.95
C SER A 806 23.21 -11.01 20.53
N ASN A 807 22.69 -11.74 19.54
CA ASN A 807 22.87 -11.44 18.11
C ASN A 807 21.61 -10.80 17.50
N VAL A 808 20.57 -10.54 18.28
CA VAL A 808 19.32 -9.96 17.78
C VAL A 808 19.52 -8.50 17.39
N ILE A 809 19.16 -8.17 16.15
CA ILE A 809 19.17 -6.81 15.59
C ILE A 809 17.77 -6.25 15.31
N GLY A 810 16.72 -7.06 15.47
CA GLY A 810 15.32 -6.60 15.39
C GLY A 810 14.31 -7.64 15.87
N LYS A 811 13.15 -7.20 16.38
CA LYS A 811 11.99 -8.04 16.72
C LYS A 811 10.72 -7.34 16.20
N GLY A 812 9.81 -8.09 15.56
CA GLY A 812 8.59 -7.55 14.96
C GLY A 812 7.51 -8.59 14.71
N CYS A 813 6.40 -8.17 14.11
CA CYS A 813 5.20 -9.01 13.92
C CYS A 813 5.44 -10.25 13.07
N SER A 814 6.41 -10.22 12.15
CA SER A 814 6.78 -11.35 11.29
C SER A 814 7.78 -12.32 11.96
N GLY A 815 8.63 -11.84 12.89
CA GLY A 815 9.66 -12.67 13.52
C GLY A 815 10.75 -11.91 14.28
N VAL A 816 11.89 -12.57 14.46
CA VAL A 816 13.12 -12.03 15.07
C VAL A 816 14.26 -12.06 14.06
N VAL A 817 14.99 -10.95 13.91
CA VAL A 817 16.13 -10.83 13.00
C VAL A 817 17.43 -10.88 13.80
N TYR A 818 18.34 -11.76 13.38
CA TYR A 818 19.66 -11.98 13.98
C TYR A 818 20.76 -11.55 13.01
N ARG A 819 21.85 -10.96 13.52
CA ARG A 819 23.12 -10.79 12.81
C ARG A 819 23.92 -12.09 12.95
N ALA A 820 24.04 -12.86 11.87
CA ALA A 820 24.91 -14.03 11.84
C ALA A 820 26.25 -13.67 11.21
N GLU A 821 27.31 -13.74 12.01
CA GLU A 821 28.70 -13.69 11.54
C GLU A 821 29.17 -15.13 11.31
N LEU A 822 29.76 -15.37 10.14
CA LEU A 822 30.05 -16.72 9.64
C LEU A 822 31.55 -17.02 9.73
N ASP A 823 31.91 -18.31 9.80
CA ASP A 823 33.31 -18.76 9.93
C ASP A 823 34.24 -18.30 8.77
N ASN A 824 33.66 -17.76 7.68
CA ASN A 824 34.36 -17.22 6.52
C ASN A 824 34.54 -15.67 6.56
N GLY A 825 34.03 -14.99 7.59
CA GLY A 825 34.06 -13.53 7.75
C GLY A 825 32.90 -12.76 7.10
N GLU A 826 31.99 -13.43 6.40
CA GLU A 826 30.75 -12.84 5.89
C GLU A 826 29.77 -12.58 7.06
N VAL A 827 29.00 -11.50 6.96
CA VAL A 827 27.94 -11.14 7.92
C VAL A 827 26.61 -11.10 7.17
N ILE A 828 25.62 -11.84 7.65
CA ILE A 828 24.28 -11.92 7.05
C ILE A 828 23.20 -11.59 8.08
N ALA A 829 22.05 -11.10 7.60
CA ALA A 829 20.85 -10.96 8.42
C ALA A 829 19.97 -12.22 8.28
N VAL A 830 19.48 -12.75 9.40
CA VAL A 830 18.70 -14.00 9.46
C VAL A 830 17.39 -13.76 10.19
N LYS A 831 16.28 -13.78 9.46
CA LYS A 831 14.92 -13.57 9.96
C LYS A 831 14.29 -14.92 10.30
N LYS A 832 14.07 -15.18 11.59
CA LYS A 832 13.37 -16.36 12.11
C LYS A 832 11.91 -16.01 12.34
N LEU A 833 11.02 -16.67 11.61
CA LEU A 833 9.58 -16.43 11.70
C LEU A 833 8.96 -17.09 12.93
N TRP A 834 7.83 -16.55 13.40
CA TRP A 834 7.06 -17.16 14.49
C TRP A 834 6.41 -18.49 14.07
N PRO A 835 6.20 -19.45 14.99
CA PRO A 835 5.46 -20.68 14.69
C PRO A 835 4.00 -20.39 14.39
N THR A 836 3.45 -20.99 13.33
CA THR A 836 2.01 -20.96 13.05
C THR A 836 1.25 -21.82 14.07
N THR A 837 0.21 -21.24 14.68
CA THR A 837 -0.62 -21.93 15.68
C THR A 837 -1.50 -23.01 15.05
N MET A 838 -1.74 -24.09 15.80
CA MET A 838 -2.48 -25.26 15.30
C MET A 838 -3.96 -24.96 15.09
N ALA A 839 -4.38 -24.82 13.82
CA ALA A 839 -5.79 -24.73 13.42
C ALA A 839 -6.13 -25.51 12.13
N ALA A 840 -5.14 -26.21 11.53
CA ALA A 840 -5.27 -26.88 10.22
C ALA A 840 -4.87 -28.37 10.24
N ALA A 841 -4.87 -29.01 11.41
CA ALA A 841 -4.45 -30.40 11.58
C ALA A 841 -5.55 -31.42 11.24
N ASN A 842 -6.22 -31.26 10.09
CA ASN A 842 -7.14 -32.27 9.52
C ASN A 842 -7.54 -32.00 8.05
N ASP A 843 -6.56 -31.81 7.16
CA ASP A 843 -6.70 -32.36 5.81
C ASP A 843 -5.34 -32.87 5.30
N GLY A 844 -5.36 -33.83 4.37
CA GLY A 844 -4.19 -34.56 3.92
C GLY A 844 -4.23 -34.89 2.43
N ASP A 845 -3.29 -34.28 1.69
CA ASP A 845 -2.97 -34.55 0.29
C ASP A 845 -4.04 -34.11 -0.74
N ASN A 846 -4.08 -32.79 -1.02
CA ASN A 846 -4.81 -32.24 -2.18
C ASN A 846 -4.23 -30.88 -2.66
N ASP A 847 -2.91 -30.82 -2.89
CA ASP A 847 -2.22 -29.65 -3.48
C ASP A 847 -2.65 -29.41 -4.95
N ARG A 848 -3.85 -28.85 -5.16
CA ARG A 848 -4.30 -28.37 -6.48
C ARG A 848 -5.41 -27.32 -6.54
N TYR A 849 -6.08 -26.98 -5.43
CA TYR A 849 -7.00 -25.84 -5.35
C TYR A 849 -6.81 -25.08 -4.05
N GLY A 850 -6.24 -23.87 -4.12
CA GLY A 850 -5.98 -23.03 -2.95
C GLY A 850 -7.22 -22.24 -2.52
N ILE A 851 -8.04 -22.82 -1.62
CA ILE A 851 -9.19 -22.14 -1.02
C ILE A 851 -9.07 -22.17 0.51
N GLY A 852 -8.90 -20.99 1.13
CA GLY A 852 -8.97 -20.79 2.57
C GLY A 852 -7.65 -21.04 3.33
N GLY A 853 -7.17 -20.01 4.05
CA GLY A 853 -6.02 -20.12 4.95
C GLY A 853 -5.23 -18.81 5.09
N VAL A 854 -4.72 -18.55 6.30
CA VAL A 854 -3.91 -17.36 6.62
C VAL A 854 -2.72 -17.24 5.64
N ARG A 855 -2.56 -16.07 5.00
CA ARG A 855 -1.49 -15.81 4.02
C ARG A 855 -0.11 -16.13 4.61
N ASP A 856 0.57 -17.12 4.04
CA ASP A 856 1.89 -17.55 4.48
C ASP A 856 2.98 -16.59 4.00
N SER A 857 3.40 -15.68 4.89
CA SER A 857 4.44 -14.67 4.65
C SER A 857 5.79 -15.29 4.28
N PHE A 858 6.09 -16.52 4.72
CA PHE A 858 7.27 -17.27 4.27
C PHE A 858 7.18 -17.54 2.76
N SER A 859 6.04 -18.05 2.28
CA SER A 859 5.88 -18.33 0.85
C SER A 859 5.82 -17.06 0.00
N ALA A 860 5.23 -15.98 0.50
CA ALA A 860 5.15 -14.71 -0.22
C ALA A 860 6.55 -14.09 -0.39
N GLU A 861 7.33 -14.04 0.69
CA GLU A 861 8.66 -13.47 0.69
C GLU A 861 9.64 -14.32 -0.14
N VAL A 862 9.59 -15.65 -0.01
CA VAL A 862 10.39 -16.59 -0.83
C VAL A 862 10.02 -16.52 -2.32
N LYS A 863 8.72 -16.51 -2.67
CA LYS A 863 8.27 -16.45 -4.07
C LYS A 863 8.66 -15.13 -4.73
N THR A 864 8.53 -14.01 -4.00
CA THR A 864 8.78 -12.67 -4.54
C THR A 864 10.27 -12.35 -4.62
N LEU A 865 11.01 -12.47 -3.51
CA LEU A 865 12.45 -12.18 -3.52
C LEU A 865 13.28 -13.25 -4.26
N GLY A 866 12.75 -14.45 -4.45
CA GLY A 866 13.36 -15.47 -5.31
C GLY A 866 13.34 -15.12 -6.80
N SER A 867 12.51 -14.17 -7.25
CA SER A 867 12.32 -13.83 -8.67
C SER A 867 12.76 -12.41 -9.07
N ILE A 868 13.31 -11.59 -8.15
CA ILE A 868 13.69 -10.19 -8.43
C ILE A 868 15.13 -9.87 -8.05
N ARG A 869 15.77 -8.97 -8.80
CA ARG A 869 17.13 -8.47 -8.53
C ARG A 869 17.27 -7.02 -9.00
N HIS A 870 17.38 -6.09 -8.05
CA HIS A 870 17.68 -4.68 -8.35
C HIS A 870 18.62 -4.09 -7.29
N LYS A 871 19.48 -3.16 -7.71
CA LYS A 871 20.53 -2.53 -6.89
C LYS A 871 20.03 -1.80 -5.63
N ASN A 872 18.75 -1.47 -5.55
CA ASN A 872 18.10 -0.80 -4.41
C ASN A 872 17.05 -1.69 -3.71
N ILE A 873 17.20 -3.01 -3.79
CA ILE A 873 16.38 -4.00 -3.07
C ILE A 873 17.32 -4.91 -2.27
N VAL A 874 16.93 -5.25 -1.04
CA VAL A 874 17.75 -6.12 -0.18
C VAL A 874 17.97 -7.48 -0.84
N ARG A 875 19.23 -7.89 -0.99
CA ARG A 875 19.56 -9.13 -1.67
C ARG A 875 19.21 -10.33 -0.80
N PHE A 876 18.33 -11.18 -1.32
CA PHE A 876 17.90 -12.41 -0.69
C PHE A 876 18.87 -13.56 -1.01
N LEU A 877 19.34 -14.23 0.04
CA LEU A 877 20.41 -15.22 -0.03
C LEU A 877 19.86 -16.64 -0.21
N GLY A 878 18.79 -16.95 0.54
CA GLY A 878 18.26 -18.30 0.69
C GLY A 878 17.19 -18.39 1.79
N CYS A 879 16.47 -19.49 1.81
CA CYS A 879 15.63 -19.88 2.95
C CYS A 879 15.95 -21.30 3.41
N CYS A 880 15.77 -21.58 4.70
CA CYS A 880 15.76 -22.95 5.22
C CYS A 880 14.66 -23.14 6.25
N TRP A 881 14.09 -24.35 6.28
CA TRP A 881 12.95 -24.67 7.12
C TRP A 881 12.94 -26.15 7.53
N ASN A 882 12.20 -26.43 8.60
CA ASN A 882 11.74 -27.76 8.98
C ASN A 882 10.27 -27.66 9.42
N ARG A 883 9.70 -28.70 10.06
CA ARG A 883 8.29 -28.67 10.48
C ARG A 883 7.96 -27.60 11.54
N ASN A 884 8.96 -27.11 12.29
CA ASN A 884 8.75 -26.28 13.49
C ASN A 884 9.42 -24.90 13.41
N THR A 885 10.22 -24.61 12.37
CA THR A 885 10.95 -23.34 12.23
C THR A 885 11.22 -23.01 10.77
N ARG A 886 11.14 -21.73 10.43
CA ARG A 886 11.36 -21.17 9.10
C ARG A 886 12.31 -19.97 9.20
N LEU A 887 13.36 -19.96 8.37
CA LEU A 887 14.44 -18.98 8.36
C LEU A 887 14.60 -18.38 6.96
N LEU A 888 14.76 -17.06 6.91
CA LEU A 888 15.03 -16.28 5.69
C LEU A 888 16.37 -15.54 5.85
N MET A 889 17.23 -15.55 4.83
CA MET A 889 18.60 -15.03 4.90
C MET A 889 18.83 -13.92 3.87
N TYR A 890 19.47 -12.82 4.29
CA TYR A 890 19.67 -11.58 3.53
C TYR A 890 21.07 -11.01 3.74
N ASP A 891 21.54 -10.15 2.84
CA ASP A 891 22.71 -9.31 3.11
C ASP A 891 22.50 -8.47 4.38
N TYR A 892 23.56 -8.32 5.20
CA TYR A 892 23.54 -7.48 6.39
C TYR A 892 23.83 -6.01 6.04
N MET A 893 22.88 -5.12 6.35
CA MET A 893 23.00 -3.69 6.10
C MET A 893 23.55 -2.96 7.33
N PRO A 894 24.79 -2.42 7.29
CA PRO A 894 25.53 -2.03 8.50
C PRO A 894 25.05 -0.72 9.14
N ASN A 895 24.36 0.15 8.40
CA ASN A 895 23.84 1.41 8.93
C ASN A 895 22.43 1.32 9.53
N GLY A 896 21.77 0.16 9.45
CA GLY A 896 20.43 -0.07 9.99
C GLY A 896 19.32 0.40 9.03
N SER A 897 18.17 0.81 9.58
CA SER A 897 17.08 1.40 8.80
C SER A 897 17.21 2.92 8.68
N LEU A 898 16.58 3.49 7.65
CA LEU A 898 16.41 4.92 7.50
C LEU A 898 15.61 5.51 8.68
N GLY A 899 14.65 4.78 9.23
CA GLY A 899 13.90 5.20 10.43
C GLY A 899 14.79 5.42 11.65
N SER A 900 15.73 4.49 11.92
CA SER A 900 16.73 4.65 12.99
C SER A 900 17.68 5.83 12.72
N LEU A 901 18.03 6.09 11.45
CA LEU A 901 18.85 7.23 11.05
C LEU A 901 18.13 8.59 11.20
N LEU A 902 16.82 8.64 10.94
CA LEU A 902 16.00 9.86 11.06
C LEU A 902 15.53 10.15 12.50
N HIS A 903 15.40 9.13 13.35
CA HIS A 903 14.74 9.27 14.66
C HIS A 903 15.56 8.82 15.88
N GLU A 904 16.54 7.92 15.73
CA GLU A 904 17.29 7.35 16.87
C GLU A 904 18.73 7.87 16.95
N ARG A 905 19.38 8.22 15.81
CA ARG A 905 20.73 8.79 15.79
C ARG A 905 20.75 10.30 16.04
N SER A 906 20.59 10.70 17.30
CA SER A 906 20.79 12.09 17.74
C SER A 906 22.24 12.57 17.53
N GLY A 907 22.53 13.24 16.39
CA GLY A 907 23.83 13.88 16.18
C GLY A 907 24.16 14.41 14.78
N SER A 908 23.55 13.88 13.72
CA SER A 908 23.86 14.27 12.34
C SER A 908 22.61 14.39 11.48
N CYS A 909 22.28 15.61 11.05
CA CYS A 909 21.31 15.79 9.97
C CYS A 909 21.88 15.17 8.68
N LEU A 910 21.06 14.43 7.93
CA LEU A 910 21.43 14.00 6.59
C LEU A 910 21.41 15.24 5.68
N GLU A 911 22.54 15.58 5.07
CA GLU A 911 22.65 16.67 4.09
C GLU A 911 21.74 16.44 2.88
N TRP A 912 21.24 17.51 2.27
CA TRP A 912 20.17 17.39 1.27
C TRP A 912 20.55 16.54 0.04
N ASP A 913 21.81 16.57 -0.40
CA ASP A 913 22.29 15.71 -1.48
C ASP A 913 22.18 14.21 -1.13
N LEU A 914 22.45 13.85 0.13
CA LEU A 914 22.36 12.48 0.63
C LEU A 914 20.89 12.06 0.83
N ARG A 915 20.05 12.96 1.34
CA ARG A 915 18.59 12.79 1.38
C ARG A 915 18.05 12.50 -0.02
N TYR A 916 18.43 13.31 -1.00
CA TYR A 916 18.03 13.15 -2.41
C TYR A 916 18.49 11.81 -3.00
N GLN A 917 19.73 11.38 -2.75
CA GLN A 917 20.22 10.06 -3.19
C GLN A 917 19.43 8.90 -2.59
N ILE A 918 19.06 8.97 -1.30
CA ILE A 918 18.25 7.96 -0.62
C ILE A 918 16.82 7.91 -1.20
N ILE A 919 16.17 9.07 -1.42
CA ILE A 919 14.87 9.16 -2.11
C ILE A 919 14.96 8.56 -3.52
N LEU A 920 15.97 8.96 -4.30
CA LEU A 920 16.13 8.57 -5.70
C LEU A 920 16.38 7.07 -5.85
N GLY A 921 17.21 6.47 -5.00
CA GLY A 921 17.46 5.02 -5.01
C GLY A 921 16.23 4.21 -4.56
N ALA A 922 15.50 4.67 -3.54
CA ALA A 922 14.24 4.05 -3.13
C ALA A 922 13.17 4.15 -4.24
N ALA A 923 13.06 5.30 -4.90
CA ALA A 923 12.16 5.50 -6.04
C ALA A 923 12.54 4.61 -7.23
N GLN A 924 13.84 4.41 -7.52
CA GLN A 924 14.30 3.48 -8.56
C GLN A 924 13.97 2.02 -8.20
N GLY A 925 14.12 1.62 -6.93
CA GLY A 925 13.69 0.30 -6.46
C GLY A 925 12.17 0.07 -6.61
N LEU A 926 11.35 1.09 -6.33
CA LEU A 926 9.89 1.01 -6.52
C LEU A 926 9.46 1.03 -7.99
N ALA A 927 10.13 1.82 -8.83
CA ALA A 927 9.86 1.83 -10.27
C ALA A 927 10.13 0.46 -10.90
N TYR A 928 11.27 -0.17 -10.56
CA TYR A 928 11.58 -1.53 -10.97
C TYR A 928 10.52 -2.54 -10.50
N LEU A 929 10.03 -2.44 -9.26
CA LEU A 929 8.98 -3.30 -8.74
C LEU A 929 7.63 -3.12 -9.45
N HIS A 930 7.26 -1.89 -9.81
CA HIS A 930 5.93 -1.58 -10.36
C HIS A 930 5.85 -1.64 -11.90
N HIS A 931 6.97 -1.50 -12.61
CA HIS A 931 7.00 -1.35 -14.08
C HIS A 931 7.93 -2.33 -14.79
N ASP A 932 9.07 -2.67 -14.20
CA ASP A 932 10.04 -3.57 -14.83
C ASP A 932 9.80 -5.05 -14.42
N CYS A 933 9.28 -5.30 -13.22
CA CYS A 933 8.84 -6.63 -12.80
C CYS A 933 7.52 -6.99 -13.49
N VAL A 934 7.43 -8.22 -14.02
CA VAL A 934 6.18 -8.76 -14.58
C VAL A 934 6.00 -10.21 -14.11
N PRO A 935 4.89 -10.58 -13.44
CA PRO A 935 3.82 -9.70 -12.96
C PRO A 935 4.36 -8.58 -12.04
N PRO A 936 3.81 -7.34 -12.12
CA PRO A 936 4.22 -6.23 -11.26
C PRO A 936 4.15 -6.59 -9.78
N ILE A 937 5.09 -6.10 -8.98
CA ILE A 937 5.19 -6.45 -7.55
C ILE A 937 4.86 -5.22 -6.72
N VAL A 938 3.68 -5.22 -6.09
CA VAL A 938 3.35 -4.19 -5.11
C VAL A 938 3.84 -4.66 -3.75
N HIS A 939 4.83 -3.97 -3.20
CA HIS A 939 5.49 -4.34 -1.93
C HIS A 939 4.53 -4.32 -0.73
N ARG A 940 3.53 -3.44 -0.76
CA ARG A 940 2.50 -3.23 0.26
C ARG A 940 2.97 -2.83 1.67
N ASP A 941 4.25 -2.56 1.91
CA ASP A 941 4.74 -2.09 3.22
C ASP A 941 6.00 -1.23 3.08
N ILE A 942 5.85 -0.02 2.54
CA ILE A 942 6.96 0.93 2.36
C ILE A 942 6.89 2.03 3.42
N LYS A 943 7.96 2.14 4.20
CA LYS A 943 8.14 3.05 5.35
C LYS A 943 9.64 3.21 5.61
N ALA A 944 10.10 4.29 6.26
CA ALA A 944 11.52 4.47 6.57
C ALA A 944 12.16 3.27 7.34
N ASN A 945 11.40 2.51 8.13
CA ASN A 945 11.92 1.30 8.80
C ASN A 945 12.19 0.11 7.87
N ASN A 946 11.58 0.06 6.68
CA ASN A 946 11.81 -0.97 5.65
C ASN A 946 12.77 -0.52 4.54
N ILE A 947 13.30 0.71 4.62
CA ILE A 947 14.43 1.15 3.79
C ILE A 947 15.69 0.95 4.62
N LEU A 948 16.46 -0.10 4.33
CA LEU A 948 17.76 -0.36 4.95
C LEU A 948 18.85 0.42 4.24
N ILE A 949 19.88 0.82 4.99
CA ILE A 949 20.95 1.70 4.49
C ILE A 949 22.28 0.94 4.46
N GLY A 950 22.92 0.96 3.28
CA GLY A 950 24.20 0.32 2.99
C GLY A 950 25.40 1.01 3.64
N LEU A 951 26.60 0.55 3.28
CA LEU A 951 27.85 1.08 3.84
C LEU A 951 28.16 2.49 3.31
N GLU A 952 27.87 2.74 2.03
CA GLU A 952 28.07 4.02 1.34
C GLU A 952 26.75 4.85 1.33
N PHE A 953 25.85 4.55 2.28
CA PHE A 953 24.51 5.13 2.44
C PHE A 953 23.51 4.83 1.31
N GLU A 954 23.72 3.76 0.54
CA GLU A 954 22.81 3.34 -0.51
C GLU A 954 21.48 2.80 0.07
N PRO A 955 20.30 3.12 -0.49
CA PRO A 955 19.02 2.63 0.01
C PRO A 955 18.66 1.25 -0.56
N TYR A 956 18.17 0.36 0.31
CA TYR A 956 17.70 -0.99 -0.02
C TYR A 956 16.31 -1.24 0.57
N ILE A 957 15.33 -1.47 -0.30
CA ILE A 957 13.95 -1.84 0.09
C ILE A 957 13.95 -3.27 0.69
N ALA A 958 13.24 -3.49 1.81
CA ALA A 958 13.24 -4.74 2.58
C ALA A 958 11.88 -5.09 3.23
N ASP A 959 11.78 -6.32 3.76
CA ASP A 959 10.58 -6.97 4.33
C ASP A 959 9.44 -7.20 3.31
N PHE A 960 9.67 -8.13 2.39
CA PHE A 960 8.71 -8.53 1.36
C PHE A 960 7.67 -9.54 1.88
N GLY A 961 7.55 -9.73 3.20
CA GLY A 961 6.57 -10.63 3.84
C GLY A 961 5.10 -10.27 3.56
N LEU A 962 4.84 -9.04 3.09
CA LEU A 962 3.53 -8.57 2.64
C LEU A 962 3.46 -8.29 1.13
N ALA A 963 4.52 -8.52 0.36
CA ALA A 963 4.51 -8.23 -1.08
C ALA A 963 3.45 -9.05 -1.83
N LYS A 964 2.94 -8.49 -2.94
CA LYS A 964 2.01 -9.17 -3.85
C LYS A 964 2.58 -9.15 -5.26
N LEU A 965 2.77 -10.32 -5.85
CA LEU A 965 2.84 -10.47 -7.31
C LEU A 965 1.43 -10.16 -7.84
N VAL A 966 1.29 -9.02 -8.50
CA VAL A 966 0.07 -8.57 -9.17
C VAL A 966 0.04 -9.25 -10.52
N ASP A 967 -0.29 -10.55 -10.53
CA ASP A 967 -0.86 -11.18 -11.72
C ASP A 967 -2.04 -10.30 -12.16
N ASP A 968 -2.24 -10.08 -13.46
CA ASP A 968 -3.07 -8.98 -13.96
C ASP A 968 -4.54 -8.96 -13.46
N GLY A 969 -5.02 -10.06 -12.87
CA GLY A 969 -6.22 -10.10 -11.99
C GLY A 969 -6.26 -8.97 -10.97
N ASP A 970 -5.13 -8.64 -10.38
CA ASP A 970 -5.07 -7.95 -9.10
C ASP A 970 -5.06 -6.43 -9.17
N PHE A 971 -5.01 -5.82 -10.36
CA PHE A 971 -5.34 -4.39 -10.54
C PHE A 971 -6.84 -4.08 -10.39
N ALA A 972 -7.68 -5.11 -10.30
CA ALA A 972 -9.11 -4.99 -9.96
C ALA A 972 -9.45 -5.55 -8.57
N ARG A 973 -8.58 -6.38 -7.97
CA ARG A 973 -8.80 -6.93 -6.62
C ARG A 973 -8.56 -5.89 -5.52
N SER A 974 -9.58 -5.65 -4.72
CA SER A 974 -9.40 -5.28 -3.31
C SER A 974 -8.56 -6.38 -2.63
N SER A 975 -7.67 -6.01 -1.70
CA SER A 975 -6.90 -7.01 -0.95
C SER A 975 -7.70 -7.41 0.27
N ASN A 976 -8.16 -8.66 0.29
CA ASN A 976 -9.04 -9.27 1.31
C ASN A 976 -8.36 -9.52 2.67
N THR A 977 -7.52 -8.56 3.05
CA THR A 977 -6.69 -8.43 4.24
C THR A 977 -5.96 -7.08 4.10
N VAL A 978 -6.06 -6.22 5.10
CA VAL A 978 -5.17 -5.05 5.23
C VAL A 978 -3.73 -5.56 5.31
N ALA A 979 -2.88 -5.07 4.42
CA ALA A 979 -1.46 -5.42 4.36
C ALA A 979 -0.66 -4.14 4.13
N GLY A 980 -0.01 -3.68 5.20
CA GLY A 980 0.79 -2.46 5.28
C GLY A 980 0.84 -1.93 6.71
N SER A 981 1.79 -1.05 6.98
CA SER A 981 1.91 -0.36 8.28
C SER A 981 1.15 0.97 8.27
N TYR A 982 0.57 1.36 9.40
CA TYR A 982 -0.06 2.69 9.58
C TYR A 982 0.85 3.81 9.06
N GLY A 983 0.34 4.62 8.13
CA GLY A 983 1.11 5.61 7.35
C GLY A 983 1.37 5.21 5.89
N TYR A 984 1.09 3.97 5.50
CA TYR A 984 1.18 3.48 4.13
C TYR A 984 -0.04 2.59 3.77
N ILE A 985 -0.78 2.99 2.74
CA ILE A 985 -1.71 2.14 1.97
C ILE A 985 -1.45 2.44 0.50
N ALA A 986 -1.33 1.42 -0.34
CA ALA A 986 -1.19 1.61 -1.79
C ALA A 986 -2.56 2.03 -2.38
N PRO A 987 -2.73 3.24 -2.94
CA PRO A 987 -4.04 3.73 -3.32
C PRO A 987 -4.56 3.06 -4.59
N GLY A 988 -5.71 2.40 -4.47
CA GLY A 988 -6.49 2.02 -5.64
C GLY A 988 -7.02 3.27 -6.35
N TRP A 989 -6.68 3.42 -7.63
CA TRP A 989 -7.32 4.33 -8.59
C TRP A 989 -7.23 5.85 -8.35
N TYR A 990 -6.01 6.40 -8.29
CA TYR A 990 -5.69 7.73 -8.89
C TYR A 990 -4.26 7.69 -9.45
N PRO A 991 -3.85 8.57 -10.39
CA PRO A 991 -2.60 8.40 -11.14
C PRO A 991 -1.36 8.35 -10.24
N PHE A 992 -0.38 7.54 -10.64
CA PHE A 992 0.72 6.98 -9.82
C PHE A 992 1.69 7.98 -9.13
N HIS A 993 1.45 9.30 -9.19
CA HIS A 993 2.23 10.32 -8.47
C HIS A 993 2.22 10.14 -6.94
N SER A 994 1.21 9.45 -6.40
CA SER A 994 1.06 9.18 -4.96
C SER A 994 2.17 8.31 -4.36
N CYS A 995 2.77 7.38 -5.12
CA CYS A 995 3.72 6.40 -4.57
C CYS A 995 5.06 7.01 -4.09
N LEU A 996 5.55 8.08 -4.73
CA LEU A 996 6.72 8.82 -4.23
C LEU A 996 6.37 9.72 -3.04
N SER A 997 5.10 10.12 -2.91
CA SER A 997 4.67 11.19 -2.01
C SER A 997 5.00 10.89 -0.54
N SER A 998 4.82 9.65 -0.07
CA SER A 998 5.04 9.30 1.36
C SER A 998 6.52 9.35 1.78
N VAL A 999 7.43 8.75 1.01
CA VAL A 999 8.89 8.83 1.30
C VAL A 999 9.38 10.26 1.21
N VAL A 1000 8.87 11.04 0.23
CA VAL A 1000 9.15 12.48 0.13
C VAL A 1000 8.53 13.25 1.32
N PHE A 1001 7.37 12.85 1.85
CA PHE A 1001 6.75 13.47 3.03
C PHE A 1001 7.54 13.21 4.31
N GLU A 1002 8.02 11.98 4.56
CA GLU A 1002 8.92 11.72 5.69
C GLU A 1002 10.17 12.60 5.59
N PHE A 1003 10.80 12.68 4.40
CA PHE A 1003 11.97 13.54 4.14
C PHE A 1003 11.72 15.06 4.15
N LEU A 1004 10.46 15.50 4.08
CA LEU A 1004 10.04 16.91 4.21
C LEU A 1004 9.52 17.25 5.62
N GLN A 1005 9.25 16.25 6.48
CA GLN A 1005 8.86 16.45 7.89
C GLN A 1005 10.07 16.36 8.86
N SER A 1006 11.14 15.66 8.46
CA SER A 1006 12.47 15.57 9.09
C SER A 1006 13.48 16.59 8.55
#